data_AF-A0A6C0FI33-F1
#
_entry.id   AF-A0A6C0FI33-F1
#
_cell.length_a   1.000
_cell.length_b   1.000
_cell.length_c   1.000
_cell.angle_alpha   90.00
_cell.angle_beta   90.00
_cell.angle_gamma   90.00
#
_symmetry.space_group_name_H-M   'P 1'
#
loop_
_entity.id
_entity.type
_entity.pdbx_description
1 polymer ?
#
loop_
_entity_poly.entity_id
_entity_poly.type
_entity_poly.pdbx_seq_one_letter_code
_entity_poly.pdbx_strand_id
1 'polypeptide(L)'
;MDVSDIRHSLHVEADHLEAEVIRHLVDELGPRGQRAAQHLATARSLLADGLDRHLRGADLVAFSLREATTSIIEIPRGSARGQTRSVVTPVLAAYETYQANLGSGNAEVQGISLAALLERVAELEVLRVSWVERDLIAGLVERTGAVAFAARAELVREIQDLRDTANFGVHDGISAEQALSAYNRTTAVLRRLFMRPVDRNEQLERLAAIEAPTPNYLATLRRLLISPEHMRTFLRSLTTSEWFESLGDDALFDPPVDGTAWAGYAPAESRGAADPAGTVVWFSRMYQRCRTSSLQAAHIFRAAHGLGESADDLLVQIVTDHLGSSAIREQAWAFVAGVDADRFVVERLADLLLNDHDDADWQVAEIAAKLAAGVTTENGHRRLTILAHEIRHAAGKPYALQFALDAYPCLDDLAGADHPDRLSALLAAFIAGVSHGSDVFGRGSLDEVMAALPPAARDRIRAWTLATDPQSDQAEIQRELAHAIATRERSGDDAHLVAKLTAGGPDVGVWDTLVDRLGPAPEAESVVAATVGAGEDANRLWRAYRWLGLIPAASHRAWSAPFEWTSSQFGRPDVDSYMRRRGVEVWTGQSPLSVDELLALDVNEAAKLVRRWRREPGDHRTGTRELARVLEQAVATAPERWLAAPGETARRLHEPMYIAHFLRGAAIAIKAGTIPVDVDELLGVVELIGTAPWVPEPLGERDWDFDSTWLPAQAAALDLIESLADCSVGYGTRVDDVWAFIDAAARDPFARAGITGDDPLTVALNRSDTRALWTALQVVRRNEQRGPVAMQVLEGLLALGLAAAGQDGAIWRAVIAAHFRVTVAARPDWLDANQDALFEPENDPELGRSTLESALKWNPQPLPWILRHRRREVLAAARRGAEDGLEYVLVGHLWQLDGYGAQEILALLRADSGITPRLGESLGRLLRGVDGEVNDLGVSLWEQILDAELGHDMSGFGWLAEACGIADGAWCRLTLRTARATPTGLDWSSRVAERAAAMTASETTLALLDELVRHPRRPWDGYRAAEHALTHLSAARGPLLETPEYRRLHAALVERGLTGV
;
A
#
# COMPACT_ATOMS: atom_id res chain seq x y z
N MET A 1 86.55 -25.80 26.80
CA MET A 1 86.07 -24.42 26.95
C MET A 1 85.01 -24.22 25.88
N ASP A 2 83.91 -24.96 25.96
CA ASP A 2 82.76 -24.81 26.87
C ASP A 2 81.85 -23.67 26.41
N VAL A 3 80.79 -24.09 25.73
CA VAL A 3 79.77 -23.35 24.99
C VAL A 3 78.47 -23.52 25.78
N SER A 4 78.43 -22.98 26.99
CA SER A 4 77.32 -23.21 27.93
C SER A 4 76.67 -21.97 28.52
N ASP A 5 76.97 -20.76 28.02
CA ASP A 5 76.29 -19.55 28.49
C ASP A 5 75.65 -18.76 27.35
N ILE A 6 74.42 -18.29 27.62
CA ILE A 6 73.47 -17.58 26.74
C ILE A 6 72.47 -18.51 26.00
N ARG A 7 71.64 -19.23 26.78
CA ARG A 7 70.23 -19.45 26.43
C ARG A 7 69.38 -18.53 27.30
N HIS A 8 69.15 -17.30 26.86
CA HIS A 8 68.04 -16.51 27.37
C HIS A 8 66.75 -17.15 26.86
N SER A 9 66.11 -17.93 27.73
CA SER A 9 64.74 -18.38 27.56
C SER A 9 63.87 -17.12 27.47
N LEU A 10 63.30 -16.88 26.29
CA LEU A 10 62.17 -15.99 26.09
C LEU A 10 60.96 -16.62 26.78
N HIS A 11 60.87 -16.51 28.11
CA HIS A 11 59.59 -16.61 28.81
C HIS A 11 58.84 -15.30 28.55
N VAL A 12 58.29 -15.17 27.34
CA VAL A 12 57.30 -14.15 27.03
C VAL A 12 55.94 -14.77 27.29
N GLU A 13 55.19 -14.16 28.20
CA GLU A 13 53.88 -14.64 28.63
C GLU A 13 52.90 -14.59 27.45
N ALA A 14 52.36 -15.74 27.05
CA ALA A 14 51.35 -15.84 26.00
C ALA A 14 49.99 -15.44 26.56
N ASP A 15 49.27 -14.57 25.84
CA ASP A 15 48.02 -13.99 26.30
C ASP A 15 46.90 -15.06 26.40
N HIS A 16 46.20 -15.17 27.54
CA HIS A 16 45.20 -16.23 27.74
C HIS A 16 43.77 -15.77 27.39
N LEU A 17 43.06 -16.58 26.59
CA LEU A 17 41.61 -16.42 26.37
C LEU A 17 40.84 -16.84 27.62
N GLU A 18 39.95 -16.00 28.16
CA GLU A 18 39.16 -16.37 29.34
C GLU A 18 38.28 -17.60 29.09
N ALA A 19 38.08 -18.42 30.12
CA ALA A 19 37.26 -19.64 30.03
C ALA A 19 35.81 -19.37 29.59
N GLU A 20 35.28 -18.18 29.89
CA GLU A 20 33.94 -17.75 29.45
C GLU A 20 33.88 -17.48 27.95
N VAL A 21 34.92 -16.87 27.37
CA VAL A 21 35.02 -16.64 25.91
C VAL A 21 35.10 -17.97 25.16
N ILE A 22 35.87 -18.93 25.69
CA ILE A 22 35.95 -20.29 25.12
C ILE A 22 34.58 -20.98 25.18
N ARG A 23 33.84 -20.83 26.28
CA ARG A 23 32.50 -21.42 26.42
C ARG A 23 31.53 -20.81 25.43
N HIS A 24 31.52 -19.48 25.28
CA HIS A 24 30.65 -18.80 24.32
C HIS A 24 31.00 -19.18 22.87
N LEU A 25 32.29 -19.31 22.53
CA LEU A 25 32.75 -19.84 21.25
C LEU A 25 32.18 -21.26 20.97
N VAL A 26 32.20 -22.13 21.98
CA VAL A 26 31.68 -23.51 21.88
C VAL A 26 30.16 -23.52 21.75
N ASP A 27 29.45 -22.71 22.54
CA ASP A 27 28.00 -22.61 22.45
C ASP A 27 27.59 -22.09 21.06
N GLU A 28 28.23 -21.04 20.54
CA GLU A 28 27.89 -20.46 19.23
C GLU A 28 28.24 -21.36 18.03
N LEU A 29 29.37 -22.06 18.06
CA LEU A 29 29.87 -22.83 16.91
C LEU A 29 29.75 -24.37 17.07
N GLY A 30 29.23 -24.84 18.20
CA GLY A 30 29.06 -26.26 18.50
C GLY A 30 30.37 -27.08 18.35
N PRO A 31 30.36 -28.19 17.59
CA PRO A 31 31.54 -29.05 17.39
C PRO A 31 32.79 -28.32 16.87
N ARG A 32 32.62 -27.19 16.19
CA ARG A 32 33.75 -26.43 15.64
C ARG A 32 34.35 -25.47 16.62
N GLY A 33 33.52 -24.87 17.48
CA GLY A 33 34.02 -24.11 18.62
C GLY A 33 34.88 -25.01 19.50
N GLN A 34 34.48 -26.26 19.69
CA GLN A 34 35.28 -27.27 20.40
C GLN A 34 36.62 -27.54 19.69
N ARG A 35 36.61 -27.76 18.37
CA ARG A 35 37.82 -27.96 17.58
C ARG A 35 38.76 -26.74 17.65
N ALA A 36 38.22 -25.54 17.49
CA ALA A 36 38.99 -24.30 17.59
C ALA A 36 39.62 -24.13 18.98
N ALA A 37 38.85 -24.36 20.04
CA ALA A 37 39.33 -24.29 21.42
C ALA A 37 40.47 -25.28 21.69
N GLN A 38 40.36 -26.51 21.20
CA GLN A 38 41.41 -27.55 21.33
C GLN A 38 42.71 -27.12 20.66
N HIS A 39 42.64 -26.57 19.45
CA HIS A 39 43.83 -26.10 18.74
C HIS A 39 44.46 -24.86 19.41
N LEU A 40 43.67 -23.92 19.93
CA LEU A 40 44.20 -22.78 20.70
C LEU A 40 44.88 -23.22 22.00
N ALA A 41 44.31 -24.20 22.71
CA ALA A 41 44.93 -24.79 23.89
C ALA A 41 46.26 -25.47 23.56
N THR A 42 46.33 -26.14 22.41
CA THR A 42 47.55 -26.81 21.91
C THR A 42 48.64 -25.80 21.59
N ALA A 43 48.31 -24.74 20.85
CA ALA A 43 49.24 -23.63 20.56
C ALA A 43 49.80 -23.00 21.84
N ARG A 44 48.95 -22.81 22.86
CA ARG A 44 49.38 -22.28 24.16
C ARG A 44 50.38 -23.19 24.86
N SER A 45 50.11 -24.49 24.91
CA SER A 45 51.02 -25.46 25.54
C SER A 45 52.39 -25.41 24.89
N LEU A 46 52.44 -25.39 23.56
CA LEU A 46 53.70 -25.29 22.79
C LEU A 46 54.48 -24.01 23.10
N LEU A 47 53.79 -22.88 23.27
CA LEU A 47 54.42 -21.60 23.64
C LEU A 47 54.95 -21.64 25.09
N ALA A 48 54.18 -22.21 26.02
CA ALA A 48 54.55 -22.29 27.44
C ALA A 48 55.71 -23.26 27.70
N ASP A 49 55.77 -24.37 26.96
CA ASP A 49 56.82 -25.39 27.09
C ASP A 49 58.17 -24.92 26.52
N GLY A 50 58.17 -23.86 25.70
CA GLY A 50 59.33 -23.29 25.03
C GLY A 50 59.56 -23.91 23.65
N LEU A 51 59.44 -23.09 22.61
CA LEU A 51 59.43 -23.54 21.21
C LEU A 51 60.70 -24.32 20.79
N ASP A 52 61.84 -24.02 21.39
CA ASP A 52 63.13 -24.68 21.14
C ASP A 52 63.17 -26.15 21.59
N ARG A 53 62.21 -26.59 22.42
CA ARG A 53 62.10 -27.99 22.87
C ARG A 53 61.41 -28.90 21.87
N HIS A 54 60.79 -28.32 20.84
CA HIS A 54 60.06 -29.04 19.80
C HIS A 54 60.71 -28.81 18.44
N LEU A 55 60.96 -29.89 17.69
CA LEU A 55 61.42 -29.76 16.32
C LEU A 55 60.34 -29.03 15.51
N ARG A 56 60.67 -27.86 14.93
CA ARG A 56 59.71 -26.98 14.24
C ARG A 56 58.57 -26.46 15.16
N GLY A 57 58.87 -26.17 16.42
CA GLY A 57 57.87 -25.72 17.42
C GLY A 57 57.05 -24.51 16.97
N ALA A 58 57.67 -23.51 16.32
CA ALA A 58 56.98 -22.34 15.80
C ALA A 58 55.98 -22.68 14.68
N ASP A 59 56.33 -23.64 13.80
CA ASP A 59 55.46 -24.10 12.71
C ASP A 59 54.26 -24.91 13.23
N LEU A 60 54.42 -25.64 14.35
CA LEU A 60 53.32 -26.34 15.03
C LEU A 60 52.32 -25.38 15.67
N VAL A 61 52.80 -24.24 16.20
CA VAL A 61 51.93 -23.16 16.66
C VAL A 61 51.16 -22.57 15.47
N ALA A 62 51.84 -22.28 14.36
CA ALA A 62 51.18 -21.80 13.15
C ALA A 62 50.14 -22.79 12.60
N PHE A 63 50.43 -24.10 12.60
CA PHE A 63 49.47 -25.12 12.22
C PHE A 63 48.22 -25.08 13.11
N SER A 64 48.42 -25.01 14.43
CA SER A 64 47.32 -24.96 15.40
C SER A 64 46.48 -23.68 15.22
N LEU A 65 47.11 -22.54 14.98
CA LEU A 65 46.41 -21.28 14.70
C LEU A 65 45.62 -21.32 13.38
N ARG A 66 46.18 -21.96 12.33
CA ARG A 66 45.48 -22.15 11.04
C ARG A 66 44.23 -23.01 11.20
N GLU A 67 44.32 -24.12 11.92
CA GLU A 67 43.17 -25.01 12.14
C GLU A 67 42.10 -24.35 13.04
N ALA A 68 42.53 -23.58 14.05
CA ALA A 68 41.63 -22.82 14.90
C ALA A 68 40.85 -21.76 14.11
N THR A 69 41.54 -20.93 13.33
CA THR A 69 40.91 -19.88 12.51
C THR A 69 40.05 -20.48 11.38
N THR A 70 40.49 -21.57 10.75
CA THR A 70 39.69 -22.26 9.72
C THR A 70 38.39 -22.83 10.28
N SER A 71 38.42 -23.41 11.49
CA SER A 71 37.21 -23.93 12.16
C SER A 71 36.18 -22.84 12.48
N ILE A 72 36.61 -21.59 12.60
CA ILE A 72 35.75 -20.42 12.85
C ILE A 72 35.20 -19.85 11.54
N ILE A 73 36.00 -19.94 10.47
CA ILE A 73 35.67 -19.43 9.13
C ILE A 73 34.66 -20.31 8.38
N GLU A 74 34.83 -21.63 8.40
CA GLU A 74 33.96 -22.52 7.64
C GLU A 74 32.57 -22.52 8.27
N ILE A 75 31.60 -21.74 7.79
CA ILE A 75 30.19 -21.80 8.23
C ILE A 75 29.38 -22.46 7.10
N PRO A 76 28.99 -23.74 7.20
CA PRO A 76 28.37 -24.50 6.15
C PRO A 76 26.91 -24.12 6.20
N ARG A 77 26.52 -23.24 5.28
CA ARG A 77 25.19 -23.35 4.73
C ARG A 77 25.22 -24.48 3.70
N GLY A 78 24.24 -25.37 3.79
CA GLY A 78 24.09 -26.49 2.87
C GLY A 78 24.23 -26.04 1.42
N SER A 79 25.20 -26.64 0.72
CA SER A 79 25.50 -26.45 -0.71
C SER A 79 26.14 -25.12 -1.14
N ALA A 80 27.41 -24.90 -0.78
CA ALA A 80 28.27 -23.94 -1.49
C ALA A 80 28.35 -24.22 -3.03
N ARG A 81 28.06 -25.45 -3.46
CA ARG A 81 27.86 -25.81 -4.88
C ARG A 81 26.51 -25.34 -5.46
N GLY A 82 25.46 -25.24 -4.65
CA GLY A 82 24.12 -24.79 -5.05
C GLY A 82 24.03 -23.28 -5.21
N GLN A 83 24.59 -22.52 -4.27
CA GLN A 83 24.61 -21.05 -4.34
C GLN A 83 25.43 -20.52 -5.52
N THR A 84 26.64 -21.06 -5.74
CA THR A 84 27.46 -20.70 -6.90
C THR A 84 26.71 -20.98 -8.20
N ARG A 85 26.02 -22.12 -8.30
CA ARG A 85 25.21 -22.45 -9.47
C ARG A 85 23.98 -21.55 -9.57
N SER A 86 23.32 -21.18 -8.48
CA SER A 86 22.14 -20.30 -8.47
C SER A 86 22.45 -18.84 -8.83
N VAL A 87 23.68 -18.38 -8.62
CA VAL A 87 24.14 -17.03 -9.00
C VAL A 87 24.75 -17.03 -10.41
N VAL A 88 25.49 -18.08 -10.77
CA VAL A 88 26.14 -18.19 -12.09
C VAL A 88 25.14 -18.59 -13.19
N THR A 89 24.12 -19.40 -12.90
CA THR A 89 23.14 -19.85 -13.92
C THR A 89 22.31 -18.70 -14.49
N PRO A 90 21.75 -17.76 -13.70
CA PRO A 90 21.05 -16.59 -14.23
C PRO A 90 21.96 -15.68 -15.06
N VAL A 91 23.23 -15.52 -14.68
CA VAL A 91 24.20 -14.73 -15.44
C VAL A 91 24.53 -15.40 -16.77
N LEU A 92 24.75 -16.72 -16.79
CA LEU A 92 24.96 -17.48 -18.02
C LEU A 92 23.74 -17.42 -18.93
N ALA A 93 22.52 -17.52 -18.38
CA ALA A 93 21.28 -17.39 -19.13
C ALA A 93 21.11 -15.97 -19.72
N ALA A 94 21.42 -14.92 -18.93
CA ALA A 94 21.41 -13.54 -19.41
C ALA A 94 22.46 -13.30 -20.51
N TYR A 95 23.63 -13.94 -20.39
CA TYR A 95 24.69 -13.89 -21.39
C TYR A 95 24.30 -14.62 -22.69
N GLU A 96 23.69 -15.79 -22.60
CA GLU A 96 23.16 -16.53 -23.76
C GLU A 96 22.05 -15.74 -24.46
N THR A 97 21.18 -15.07 -23.69
CA THR A 97 20.12 -14.20 -24.21
C THR A 97 20.71 -12.99 -24.95
N TYR A 98 21.72 -12.34 -24.37
CA TYR A 98 22.45 -11.25 -25.03
C TYR A 98 23.16 -11.72 -26.31
N GLN A 99 23.81 -12.90 -26.28
CA GLN A 99 24.44 -13.54 -27.44
C GLN A 99 23.44 -13.83 -28.57
N ALA A 100 22.27 -14.36 -28.24
CA ALA A 100 21.20 -14.61 -29.22
C ALA A 100 20.71 -13.31 -29.87
N ASN A 101 20.68 -12.21 -29.10
CA ASN A 101 20.18 -10.91 -29.56
C ASN A 101 21.22 -10.06 -30.31
N LEU A 102 22.52 -10.36 -30.21
CA LEU A 102 23.59 -9.71 -30.96
C LEU A 102 23.42 -9.82 -32.49
N GLY A 103 22.74 -10.87 -32.98
CA GLY A 103 22.45 -11.08 -34.40
C GLY A 103 21.13 -10.44 -34.90
N SER A 104 20.31 -9.87 -34.01
CA SER A 104 18.95 -9.43 -34.34
C SER A 104 18.85 -8.08 -35.07
N GLY A 105 19.92 -7.27 -35.06
CA GLY A 105 19.96 -5.94 -35.68
C GLY A 105 19.11 -4.86 -34.97
N ASN A 106 18.41 -5.19 -33.89
CA ASN A 106 17.59 -4.26 -33.11
C ASN A 106 18.37 -3.72 -31.90
N ALA A 107 18.81 -2.45 -31.98
CA ALA A 107 19.63 -1.80 -30.97
C ALA A 107 18.93 -1.66 -29.60
N GLU A 108 17.60 -1.59 -29.55
CA GLU A 108 16.83 -1.45 -28.31
C GLU A 108 16.78 -2.77 -27.53
N VAL A 109 16.52 -3.88 -28.23
CA VAL A 109 16.53 -5.24 -27.65
C VAL A 109 17.94 -5.64 -27.19
N GLN A 110 18.97 -5.21 -27.92
CA GLN A 110 20.36 -5.38 -27.51
C GLN A 110 20.70 -4.55 -26.27
N GLY A 111 20.23 -3.31 -26.19
CA GLY A 111 20.41 -2.45 -25.01
C GLY A 111 19.77 -3.04 -23.75
N ILE A 112 18.53 -3.55 -23.86
CA ILE A 112 17.81 -4.17 -22.73
C ILE A 112 18.52 -5.45 -22.26
N SER A 113 18.90 -6.34 -23.17
CA SER A 113 19.60 -7.58 -22.81
C SER A 113 21.02 -7.34 -22.28
N LEU A 114 21.71 -6.29 -22.72
CA LEU A 114 22.99 -5.86 -22.16
C LEU A 114 22.82 -5.27 -20.75
N ALA A 115 21.82 -4.42 -20.53
CA ALA A 115 21.53 -3.86 -19.21
C ALA A 115 21.19 -4.97 -18.20
N ALA A 116 20.35 -5.93 -18.58
CA ALA A 116 20.03 -7.10 -17.76
C ALA A 116 21.26 -7.97 -17.48
N LEU A 117 22.15 -8.16 -18.47
CA LEU A 117 23.43 -8.86 -18.25
C LEU A 117 24.33 -8.09 -17.27
N LEU A 118 24.46 -6.77 -17.42
CA LEU A 118 25.31 -5.95 -16.55
C LEU A 118 24.79 -5.91 -15.11
N GLU A 119 23.47 -5.85 -14.91
CA GLU A 119 22.83 -5.97 -13.60
C GLU A 119 23.15 -7.34 -12.96
N ARG A 120 23.00 -8.43 -13.71
CA ARG A 120 23.33 -9.78 -13.23
C ARG A 120 24.84 -10.00 -13.02
N VAL A 121 25.69 -9.34 -13.81
CA VAL A 121 27.14 -9.35 -13.62
C VAL A 121 27.55 -8.50 -12.40
N ALA A 122 26.82 -7.44 -12.08
CA ALA A 122 27.01 -6.71 -10.82
C ALA A 122 26.71 -7.59 -9.59
N GLU A 123 25.76 -8.53 -9.71
CA GLU A 123 25.54 -9.57 -8.68
C GLU A 123 26.77 -10.50 -8.52
N LEU A 124 27.66 -10.62 -9.52
CA LEU A 124 28.95 -11.31 -9.41
C LEU A 124 30.03 -10.47 -8.72
N GLU A 125 29.88 -9.15 -8.54
CA GLU A 125 30.81 -8.38 -7.71
C GLU A 125 30.75 -8.83 -6.25
N VAL A 126 29.59 -9.33 -5.81
CA VAL A 126 29.47 -10.05 -4.53
C VAL A 126 30.48 -11.19 -4.47
N LEU A 127 30.81 -11.87 -5.59
CA LEU A 127 31.82 -12.94 -5.71
C LEU A 127 33.29 -12.49 -5.60
N ARG A 128 33.62 -11.19 -5.69
CA ARG A 128 35.00 -10.66 -5.57
C ARG A 128 35.57 -10.66 -4.15
N VAL A 129 34.69 -10.67 -3.16
CA VAL A 129 35.06 -10.84 -1.74
C VAL A 129 35.54 -12.30 -1.54
N SER A 130 36.53 -12.60 -0.68
CA SER A 130 36.91 -14.01 -0.49
C SER A 130 35.71 -14.79 0.09
N TRP A 131 35.50 -16.06 -0.29
CA TRP A 131 34.38 -16.88 0.24
C TRP A 131 34.39 -16.93 1.79
N VAL A 132 35.59 -16.90 2.36
CA VAL A 132 35.88 -16.78 3.79
C VAL A 132 35.31 -15.51 4.42
N GLU A 133 35.40 -14.38 3.72
CA GLU A 133 34.83 -13.10 4.17
C GLU A 133 33.32 -13.16 4.23
N ARG A 134 32.69 -13.78 3.21
CA ARG A 134 31.24 -13.89 3.13
C ARG A 134 30.68 -14.74 4.25
N ASP A 135 31.32 -15.87 4.56
CA ASP A 135 30.86 -16.77 5.60
C ASP A 135 30.97 -16.11 6.98
N LEU A 136 32.11 -15.48 7.28
CA LEU A 136 32.29 -14.73 8.54
C LEU A 136 31.31 -13.56 8.66
N ILE A 137 31.07 -12.82 7.57
CA ILE A 137 30.06 -11.77 7.55
C ILE A 137 28.68 -12.39 7.76
N ALA A 138 28.29 -13.42 7.02
CA ALA A 138 26.98 -14.07 7.16
C ALA A 138 26.73 -14.54 8.59
N GLY A 139 27.67 -15.26 9.22
CA GLY A 139 27.55 -15.71 10.60
C GLY A 139 27.43 -14.56 11.61
N LEU A 140 28.15 -13.46 11.39
CA LEU A 140 27.99 -12.26 12.23
C LEU A 140 26.64 -11.55 11.99
N VAL A 141 26.05 -11.60 10.79
CA VAL A 141 24.71 -11.02 10.52
C VAL A 141 23.67 -11.87 11.22
N GLU A 142 23.76 -13.20 11.08
CA GLU A 142 22.90 -14.16 11.76
C GLU A 142 22.94 -13.96 13.28
N ARG A 143 24.12 -13.69 13.85
CA ARG A 143 24.25 -13.48 15.30
C ARG A 143 23.74 -12.12 15.76
N THR A 144 24.04 -11.04 15.03
CA THR A 144 23.73 -9.66 15.45
C THR A 144 22.43 -9.08 14.89
N GLY A 145 21.84 -9.71 13.87
CA GLY A 145 20.66 -9.21 13.16
C GLY A 145 20.91 -8.04 12.20
N ALA A 146 22.16 -7.56 12.04
CA ALA A 146 22.47 -6.38 11.25
C ALA A 146 23.61 -6.59 10.25
N VAL A 147 23.46 -6.01 9.06
CA VAL A 147 24.49 -5.90 8.02
C VAL A 147 25.18 -4.53 8.18
N ALA A 148 26.48 -4.49 7.84
CA ALA A 148 27.31 -3.29 7.80
C ALA A 148 27.69 -2.67 9.16
N PHE A 149 28.97 -2.84 9.50
CA PHE A 149 29.68 -1.98 10.44
C PHE A 149 31.14 -1.91 9.94
N ALA A 150 31.70 -0.73 9.72
CA ALA A 150 33.05 -0.63 9.11
C ALA A 150 34.12 -1.36 9.94
N ALA A 151 34.01 -1.30 11.27
CA ALA A 151 34.91 -2.01 12.18
C ALA A 151 34.79 -3.55 12.11
N ARG A 152 33.68 -4.07 11.54
CA ARG A 152 33.49 -5.50 11.28
C ARG A 152 34.20 -5.95 10.02
N ALA A 153 34.26 -5.11 8.98
CA ALA A 153 35.05 -5.42 7.78
C ALA A 153 36.56 -5.46 8.09
N GLU A 154 37.03 -4.60 9.00
CA GLU A 154 38.41 -4.67 9.52
C GLU A 154 38.67 -5.96 10.30
N LEU A 155 37.74 -6.35 11.16
CA LEU A 155 37.84 -7.58 11.96
C LEU A 155 37.91 -8.84 11.08
N VAL A 156 37.09 -8.89 10.03
CA VAL A 156 37.10 -10.03 9.11
C VAL A 156 38.40 -10.11 8.32
N ARG A 157 38.91 -8.96 7.84
CA ARG A 157 40.23 -8.88 7.20
C ARG A 157 41.35 -9.31 8.15
N GLU A 158 41.28 -8.92 9.43
CA GLU A 158 42.28 -9.33 10.43
C GLU A 158 42.30 -10.85 10.65
N ILE A 159 41.14 -11.52 10.67
CA ILE A 159 41.07 -12.99 10.79
C ILE A 159 41.65 -13.67 9.56
N GLN A 160 41.38 -13.13 8.36
CA GLN A 160 41.96 -13.64 7.12
C GLN A 160 43.48 -13.49 7.12
N ASP A 161 43.99 -12.31 7.43
CA ASP A 161 45.42 -12.04 7.54
C ASP A 161 46.10 -12.99 8.53
N LEU A 162 45.46 -13.28 9.67
CA LEU A 162 45.97 -14.22 10.67
C LEU A 162 45.98 -15.66 10.15
N ARG A 163 44.91 -16.08 9.46
CA ARG A 163 44.85 -17.40 8.83
C ARG A 163 45.92 -17.54 7.74
N ASP A 164 46.11 -16.52 6.91
CA ASP A 164 47.07 -16.52 5.83
C ASP A 164 48.51 -16.49 6.37
N THR A 165 48.76 -15.70 7.41
CA THR A 165 50.05 -15.69 8.14
C THR A 165 50.34 -17.06 8.73
N ALA A 166 49.36 -17.69 9.38
CA ALA A 166 49.50 -19.03 9.94
C ALA A 166 49.71 -20.08 8.84
N ASN A 167 48.99 -19.98 7.73
CA ASN A 167 49.13 -20.90 6.60
C ASN A 167 50.50 -20.78 5.93
N PHE A 168 50.98 -19.55 5.70
CA PHE A 168 52.33 -19.29 5.21
C PHE A 168 53.39 -19.85 6.16
N GLY A 169 53.24 -19.61 7.48
CA GLY A 169 54.17 -20.09 8.49
C GLY A 169 54.32 -21.62 8.52
N VAL A 170 53.27 -22.38 8.19
CA VAL A 170 53.35 -23.85 8.08
C VAL A 170 54.19 -24.31 6.88
N HIS A 171 54.09 -23.60 5.75
CA HIS A 171 54.69 -23.99 4.48
C HIS A 171 56.10 -23.42 4.26
N ASP A 172 56.30 -22.15 4.60
CA ASP A 172 57.52 -21.39 4.33
C ASP A 172 58.35 -21.10 5.60
N GLY A 173 57.82 -21.50 6.77
CA GLY A 173 58.46 -21.36 8.08
C GLY A 173 58.12 -20.03 8.77
N ILE A 174 58.05 -20.05 10.11
CA ILE A 174 57.77 -18.86 10.94
C ILE A 174 58.74 -18.76 12.12
N SER A 175 59.14 -17.54 12.49
CA SER A 175 59.97 -17.34 13.69
C SER A 175 59.15 -17.50 14.98
N ALA A 176 59.83 -17.78 16.09
CA ALA A 176 59.22 -17.85 17.42
C ALA A 176 58.46 -16.56 17.81
N GLU A 177 59.03 -15.39 17.51
CA GLU A 177 58.43 -14.09 17.80
C GLU A 177 57.18 -13.84 16.94
N GLN A 178 57.22 -14.21 15.65
CA GLN A 178 56.05 -14.11 14.77
C GLN A 178 54.94 -15.08 15.17
N ALA A 179 55.28 -16.31 15.61
CA ALA A 179 54.30 -17.28 16.09
C ALA A 179 53.60 -16.81 17.38
N LEU A 180 54.35 -16.21 18.31
CA LEU A 180 53.79 -15.61 19.52
C LEU A 180 52.92 -14.38 19.19
N SER A 181 53.38 -13.51 18.29
CA SER A 181 52.62 -12.35 17.81
C SER A 181 51.32 -12.78 17.14
N ALA A 182 51.35 -13.80 16.27
CA ALA A 182 50.16 -14.37 15.65
C ALA A 182 49.20 -14.98 16.68
N TYR A 183 49.72 -15.66 17.72
CA TYR A 183 48.91 -16.20 18.81
C TYR A 183 48.19 -15.09 19.58
N ASN A 184 48.92 -14.06 20.04
CA ASN A 184 48.36 -12.94 20.80
C ASN A 184 47.33 -12.13 19.97
N ARG A 185 47.58 -11.95 18.67
CA ARG A 185 46.60 -11.33 17.77
C ARG A 185 45.36 -12.19 17.58
N THR A 186 45.52 -13.52 17.44
CA THR A 186 44.40 -14.46 17.33
C THR A 186 43.56 -14.43 18.60
N THR A 187 44.16 -14.49 19.79
CA THR A 187 43.42 -14.43 21.06
C THR A 187 42.70 -13.08 21.23
N ALA A 188 43.32 -11.96 20.88
CA ALA A 188 42.68 -10.64 20.92
C ALA A 188 41.45 -10.54 20.00
N VAL A 189 41.55 -11.05 18.77
CA VAL A 189 40.44 -11.08 17.80
C VAL A 189 39.30 -11.97 18.26
N LEU A 190 39.61 -13.14 18.83
CA LEU A 190 38.59 -14.05 19.37
C LEU A 190 37.91 -13.49 20.62
N ARG A 191 38.67 -12.82 21.50
CA ARG A 191 38.09 -12.09 22.63
C ARG A 191 37.12 -11.02 22.13
N ARG A 192 37.48 -10.28 21.08
CA ARG A 192 36.58 -9.31 20.46
C ARG A 192 35.30 -9.96 19.93
N LEU A 193 35.43 -11.01 19.10
CA LEU A 193 34.29 -11.70 18.47
C LEU A 193 33.36 -12.41 19.44
N PHE A 194 33.90 -13.08 20.45
CA PHE A 194 33.18 -14.01 21.34
C PHE A 194 33.15 -13.53 22.81
N MET A 195 33.41 -12.24 23.06
CA MET A 195 32.98 -11.60 24.31
C MET A 195 31.47 -11.72 24.41
N ARG A 196 30.96 -12.08 25.61
CA ARG A 196 29.53 -12.20 25.82
C ARG A 196 28.86 -10.84 25.58
N PRO A 197 27.67 -10.79 24.96
CA PRO A 197 26.98 -9.54 24.68
C PRO A 197 26.73 -8.68 25.93
N VAL A 198 26.39 -9.31 27.05
CA VAL A 198 26.17 -8.62 28.34
C VAL A 198 27.44 -7.92 28.83
N ASP A 199 28.58 -8.62 28.87
CA ASP A 199 29.86 -8.04 29.29
C ASP A 199 30.28 -6.88 28.38
N ARG A 200 29.98 -6.99 27.07
CA ARG A 200 30.28 -5.95 26.09
C ARG A 200 29.41 -4.71 26.31
N ASN A 201 28.12 -4.87 26.55
CA ASN A 201 27.21 -3.77 26.83
C ASN A 201 27.61 -3.04 28.12
N GLU A 202 27.96 -3.77 29.18
CA GLU A 202 28.49 -3.16 30.41
C GLU A 202 29.76 -2.34 30.17
N GLN A 203 30.67 -2.82 29.30
CA GLN A 203 31.88 -2.07 28.95
C GLN A 203 31.57 -0.81 28.14
N LEU A 204 30.58 -0.87 27.22
CA LEU A 204 30.13 0.28 26.45
C LEU A 204 29.48 1.34 27.35
N GLU A 205 28.66 0.92 28.31
CA GLU A 205 28.04 1.81 29.31
C GLU A 205 29.08 2.49 30.20
N ARG A 206 30.08 1.74 30.70
CA ARG A 206 31.19 2.31 31.46
C ARG A 206 32.01 3.31 30.63
N LEU A 207 32.17 3.06 29.33
CA LEU A 207 32.87 3.97 28.42
C LEU A 207 32.05 5.25 28.17
N ALA A 208 30.73 5.12 28.01
CA ALA A 208 29.81 6.24 27.80
C ALA A 208 29.67 7.17 29.03
N ALA A 209 30.02 6.66 30.23
CA ALA A 209 30.08 7.43 31.47
C ALA A 209 31.34 8.31 31.63
N ILE A 210 32.31 8.22 30.70
CA ILE A 210 33.51 9.08 30.74
C ILE A 210 33.15 10.49 30.27
N GLU A 211 33.37 11.49 31.13
CA GLU A 211 33.00 12.88 30.83
C GLU A 211 33.85 13.50 29.71
N ALA A 212 35.18 13.29 29.74
CA ALA A 212 36.16 13.86 28.81
C ALA A 212 36.89 12.79 27.99
N PRO A 213 36.37 12.41 26.81
CA PRO A 213 36.95 11.36 25.98
C PRO A 213 38.30 11.77 25.36
N THR A 214 39.15 10.77 25.12
CA THR A 214 40.46 10.90 24.47
C THR A 214 40.52 9.97 23.26
N PRO A 215 41.48 10.18 22.33
CA PRO A 215 41.64 9.28 21.18
C PRO A 215 41.82 7.79 21.55
N ASN A 216 42.39 7.49 22.72
CA ASN A 216 42.53 6.11 23.21
C ASN A 216 41.18 5.47 23.59
N TYR A 217 40.24 6.26 24.10
CA TYR A 217 38.89 5.78 24.39
C TYR A 217 38.11 5.55 23.09
N LEU A 218 38.31 6.37 22.07
CA LEU A 218 37.75 6.12 20.73
C LEU A 218 38.27 4.80 20.12
N ALA A 219 39.56 4.51 20.25
CA ALA A 219 40.13 3.23 19.82
C ALA A 219 39.57 2.03 20.62
N THR A 220 39.21 2.24 21.88
CA THR A 220 38.55 1.23 22.71
C THR A 220 37.10 1.01 22.30
N LEU A 221 36.36 2.09 22.04
CA LEU A 221 35.01 2.06 21.50
C LEU A 221 34.97 1.23 20.19
N ARG A 222 35.83 1.56 19.21
CA ARG A 222 35.91 0.82 17.94
C ARG A 222 36.15 -0.68 18.12
N ARG A 223 36.92 -1.07 19.14
CA ARG A 223 37.17 -2.49 19.46
C ARG A 223 35.92 -3.17 20.03
N LEU A 224 35.08 -2.48 20.79
CA LEU A 224 33.86 -3.04 21.35
C LEU A 224 32.71 -3.11 20.35
N LEU A 225 32.70 -2.26 19.32
CA LEU A 225 31.61 -2.20 18.35
C LEU A 225 31.70 -3.30 17.28
N ILE A 226 30.69 -4.18 17.26
CA ILE A 226 30.54 -5.28 16.28
C ILE A 226 29.25 -5.16 15.46
N SER A 227 28.26 -4.44 16.00
CA SER A 227 26.95 -4.22 15.37
C SER A 227 26.47 -2.79 15.62
N PRO A 228 25.53 -2.27 14.80
CA PRO A 228 24.87 -1.00 15.04
C PRO A 228 24.17 -0.91 16.40
N GLU A 229 23.72 -2.03 16.98
CA GLU A 229 23.06 -2.02 18.28
C GLU A 229 24.03 -1.75 19.44
N HIS A 230 25.27 -2.23 19.35
CA HIS A 230 26.33 -1.82 20.29
C HIS A 230 26.57 -0.31 20.21
N MET A 231 26.51 0.26 19.01
CA MET A 231 26.61 1.71 18.82
C MET A 231 25.42 2.42 19.45
N ARG A 232 24.20 1.94 19.21
CA ARG A 232 22.96 2.47 19.79
C ARG A 232 23.02 2.44 21.31
N THR A 233 23.47 1.33 21.90
CA THR A 233 23.66 1.16 23.34
C THR A 233 24.63 2.18 23.90
N PHE A 234 25.82 2.33 23.29
CA PHE A 234 26.79 3.33 23.71
C PHE A 234 26.23 4.76 23.64
N LEU A 235 25.64 5.13 22.50
CA LEU A 235 25.08 6.46 22.27
C LEU A 235 23.92 6.80 23.21
N ARG A 236 23.07 5.82 23.54
CA ARG A 236 21.96 5.97 24.48
C ARG A 236 22.44 6.16 25.92
N SER A 237 23.60 5.60 26.26
CA SER A 237 24.18 5.65 27.60
C SER A 237 25.12 6.84 27.82
N LEU A 238 25.24 7.75 26.84
CA LEU A 238 26.07 8.95 26.98
C LEU A 238 25.57 9.85 28.10
N THR A 239 26.49 10.25 28.96
CA THR A 239 26.21 11.17 30.08
C THR A 239 26.55 12.63 29.74
N THR A 240 27.47 12.85 28.78
CA THR A 240 27.95 14.17 28.36
C THR A 240 27.96 14.34 26.84
N SER A 241 27.93 15.59 26.37
CA SER A 241 28.00 15.93 24.94
C SER A 241 29.44 16.07 24.42
N GLU A 242 30.47 15.98 25.27
CA GLU A 242 31.88 16.08 24.86
C GLU A 242 32.30 14.96 23.90
N TRP A 243 31.62 13.80 24.00
CA TRP A 243 31.77 12.73 23.01
C TRP A 243 31.45 13.18 21.59
N PHE A 244 30.49 14.09 21.38
CA PHE A 244 30.14 14.55 20.03
C PHE A 244 31.27 15.29 19.33
N GLU A 245 32.20 15.92 20.05
CA GLU A 245 33.39 16.52 19.44
C GLU A 245 34.36 15.45 18.97
N SER A 246 34.61 14.43 19.79
CA SER A 246 35.52 13.32 19.45
C SER A 246 34.97 12.39 18.36
N LEU A 247 33.64 12.25 18.29
CA LEU A 247 32.95 11.44 17.27
C LEU A 247 32.64 12.24 16.00
N GLY A 248 32.78 13.57 16.06
CA GLY A 248 32.27 14.50 15.05
C GLY A 248 32.83 14.27 13.66
N ASP A 249 34.04 13.73 13.51
CA ASP A 249 34.72 13.52 12.22
C ASP A 249 34.69 12.06 11.73
N ASP A 250 34.10 11.14 12.49
CA ASP A 250 34.12 9.72 12.19
C ASP A 250 32.89 9.29 11.38
N ALA A 251 33.11 8.86 10.14
CA ALA A 251 32.05 8.37 9.24
C ALA A 251 31.34 7.11 9.76
N LEU A 252 31.87 6.45 10.80
CA LEU A 252 31.25 5.30 11.46
C LEU A 252 29.86 5.60 12.02
N PHE A 253 29.56 6.87 12.31
CA PHE A 253 28.31 7.32 12.89
C PHE A 253 27.35 7.92 11.87
N ASP A 254 27.78 8.06 10.62
CA ASP A 254 26.96 8.62 9.55
C ASP A 254 25.73 7.73 9.31
N PRO A 255 24.61 8.29 8.84
CA PRO A 255 23.43 7.50 8.55
C PRO A 255 23.69 6.46 7.45
N PRO A 256 23.01 5.32 7.46
CA PRO A 256 23.17 4.32 6.42
C PRO A 256 22.66 4.83 5.06
N VAL A 257 23.26 4.32 3.97
CA VAL A 257 22.88 4.65 2.58
C VAL A 257 21.85 3.71 1.98
N ASP A 258 21.46 2.65 2.71
CA ASP A 258 20.57 1.57 2.27
C ASP A 258 19.22 1.54 3.03
N GLY A 259 18.95 2.56 3.85
CA GLY A 259 17.67 2.71 4.55
C GLY A 259 17.52 1.83 5.80
N THR A 260 18.62 1.21 6.25
CA THR A 260 18.65 0.40 7.48
C THR A 260 18.49 1.25 8.75
N ALA A 261 18.25 0.61 9.90
CA ALA A 261 18.09 1.31 11.16
C ALA A 261 19.39 2.03 11.56
N TRP A 262 19.28 3.31 11.92
CA TRP A 262 20.42 4.15 12.26
C TRP A 262 20.60 4.28 13.78
N ALA A 263 21.82 4.05 14.28
CA ALA A 263 22.13 4.18 15.72
C ALA A 263 22.10 5.65 16.20
N GLY A 264 22.27 6.62 15.30
CA GLY A 264 22.29 8.05 15.64
C GLY A 264 20.94 8.64 16.06
N TYR A 265 19.86 7.86 16.09
CA TYR A 265 18.62 8.26 16.76
C TYR A 265 18.76 8.28 18.30
N ALA A 266 19.62 7.42 18.87
CA ALA A 266 19.72 7.26 20.32
C ALA A 266 20.17 8.53 21.09
N PRO A 267 21.09 9.37 20.57
CA PRO A 267 21.41 10.65 21.19
C PRO A 267 20.23 11.61 21.27
N ALA A 268 19.37 11.67 20.24
CA ALA A 268 18.18 12.50 20.29
C ALA A 268 17.21 12.04 21.39
N GLU A 269 17.01 10.72 21.54
CA GLU A 269 16.15 10.13 22.57
C GLU A 269 16.69 10.33 23.99
N SER A 270 18.00 10.17 24.21
CA SER A 270 18.61 10.14 25.54
C SER A 270 19.15 11.49 26.03
N ARG A 271 19.71 12.30 25.11
CA ARG A 271 20.36 13.58 25.41
C ARG A 271 19.58 14.79 24.93
N GLY A 272 18.60 14.60 24.05
CA GLY A 272 17.86 15.69 23.41
C GLY A 272 17.19 16.65 24.40
N ALA A 273 16.72 16.16 25.55
CA ALA A 273 16.13 17.00 26.60
C ALA A 273 17.17 17.75 27.45
N ALA A 274 18.38 17.21 27.61
CA ALA A 274 19.40 17.73 28.51
C ALA A 274 20.41 18.65 27.82
N ASP A 275 20.72 18.41 26.55
CA ASP A 275 21.53 19.31 25.71
C ASP A 275 21.10 19.23 24.22
N PRO A 276 19.97 19.87 23.88
CA PRO A 276 19.49 19.91 22.50
C PRO A 276 20.49 20.62 21.56
N ALA A 277 21.11 21.72 22.01
CA ALA A 277 22.03 22.51 21.19
C ALA A 277 23.30 21.72 20.80
N GLY A 278 23.94 21.03 21.76
CA GLY A 278 25.09 20.19 21.48
C GLY A 278 24.78 19.04 20.51
N THR A 279 23.60 18.44 20.64
CA THR A 279 23.11 17.39 19.73
C THR A 279 22.89 17.92 18.31
N VAL A 280 22.30 19.12 18.16
CA VAL A 280 22.10 19.75 16.84
C VAL A 280 23.42 20.11 16.18
N VAL A 281 24.41 20.61 16.93
CA VAL A 281 25.76 20.90 16.37
C VAL A 281 26.38 19.64 15.79
N TRP A 282 26.25 18.51 16.47
CA TRP A 282 26.72 17.22 15.98
C TRP A 282 26.00 16.78 14.71
N PHE A 283 24.66 16.81 14.68
CA PHE A 283 23.87 16.52 13.49
C PHE A 283 24.17 17.46 12.32
N SER A 284 24.46 18.73 12.59
CA SER A 284 24.82 19.71 11.56
C SER A 284 26.17 19.37 10.92
N ARG A 285 27.19 19.00 11.73
CA ARG A 285 28.50 18.55 11.21
C ARG A 285 28.35 17.28 10.37
N MET A 286 27.54 16.34 10.83
CA MET A 286 27.25 15.10 10.10
C MET A 286 26.52 15.38 8.78
N TYR A 287 25.52 16.27 8.80
CA TYR A 287 24.79 16.68 7.61
C TYR A 287 25.72 17.28 6.55
N GLN A 288 26.73 18.08 6.93
CA GLN A 288 27.69 18.61 5.97
C GLN A 288 28.46 17.53 5.21
N ARG A 289 28.70 16.36 5.81
CA ARG A 289 29.31 15.21 5.12
C ARG A 289 28.31 14.45 4.24
N CYS A 290 27.09 14.28 4.72
CA CYS A 290 26.05 13.47 4.07
C CYS A 290 25.17 14.28 3.10
N ARG A 291 25.47 15.57 2.88
CA ARG A 291 24.62 16.54 2.17
C ARG A 291 24.21 16.12 0.76
N THR A 292 24.93 15.22 0.10
CA THR A 292 24.59 14.76 -1.26
C THR A 292 23.54 13.64 -1.29
N SER A 293 23.26 12.98 -0.15
CA SER A 293 22.37 11.84 -0.07
C SER A 293 21.04 12.22 0.60
N SER A 294 19.95 12.20 -0.16
CA SER A 294 18.61 12.47 0.37
C SER A 294 18.18 11.47 1.43
N LEU A 295 18.60 10.20 1.32
CA LEU A 295 18.26 9.17 2.31
C LEU A 295 18.95 9.42 3.66
N GLN A 296 20.24 9.76 3.63
CA GLN A 296 20.97 10.09 4.86
C GLN A 296 20.46 11.40 5.48
N ALA A 297 20.15 12.39 4.65
CA ALA A 297 19.53 13.63 5.10
C ALA A 297 18.17 13.39 5.78
N ALA A 298 17.35 12.46 5.26
CA ALA A 298 16.08 12.07 5.87
C ALA A 298 16.26 11.42 7.26
N HIS A 299 17.29 10.60 7.45
CA HIS A 299 17.62 10.07 8.78
C HIS A 299 17.98 11.17 9.78
N ILE A 300 18.81 12.14 9.36
CA ILE A 300 19.21 13.28 10.20
C ILE A 300 18.00 14.16 10.51
N PHE A 301 17.14 14.44 9.52
CA PHE A 301 15.89 15.18 9.72
C PHE A 301 15.03 14.51 10.79
N ARG A 302 14.79 13.20 10.65
CA ARG A 302 14.00 12.43 11.63
C ARG A 302 14.64 12.42 13.01
N ALA A 303 15.97 12.41 13.15
CA ALA A 303 16.59 12.47 14.47
C ALA A 303 16.52 13.88 15.09
N ALA A 304 16.67 14.92 14.27
CA ALA A 304 16.71 16.30 14.73
C ALA A 304 15.31 16.87 15.07
N HIS A 305 14.23 16.33 14.48
CA HIS A 305 12.88 16.89 14.68
C HIS A 305 12.44 16.98 16.15
N GLY A 306 12.91 16.05 17.00
CA GLY A 306 12.56 15.98 18.42
C GLY A 306 13.32 16.95 19.32
N LEU A 307 14.26 17.75 18.80
CA LEU A 307 15.16 18.62 19.58
C LEU A 307 14.61 20.05 19.78
N GLY A 308 13.35 20.29 19.46
CA GLY A 308 12.71 21.61 19.61
C GLY A 308 13.32 22.68 18.70
N GLU A 309 13.22 23.95 19.09
CA GLU A 309 13.60 25.12 18.28
C GLU A 309 15.09 25.13 17.90
N SER A 310 15.95 24.45 18.67
CA SER A 310 17.38 24.38 18.38
C SER A 310 17.67 23.75 17.02
N ALA A 311 16.79 22.89 16.50
CA ALA A 311 16.97 22.18 15.23
C ALA A 311 16.41 22.92 14.00
N ASP A 312 15.68 24.03 14.17
CA ASP A 312 14.90 24.63 13.07
C ASP A 312 15.74 25.00 11.85
N ASP A 313 16.91 25.60 12.05
CA ASP A 313 17.79 25.97 10.94
C ASP A 313 18.32 24.75 10.18
N LEU A 314 18.65 23.66 10.89
CA LEU A 314 19.09 22.41 10.28
C LEU A 314 17.96 21.77 9.48
N LEU A 315 16.74 21.71 10.02
CA LEU A 315 15.57 21.14 9.35
C LEU A 315 15.23 21.92 8.08
N VAL A 316 15.21 23.26 8.14
CA VAL A 316 14.97 24.10 6.95
C VAL A 316 16.07 23.90 5.92
N GLN A 317 17.34 23.82 6.34
CA GLN A 317 18.44 23.57 5.42
C GLN A 317 18.29 22.23 4.69
N ILE A 318 17.96 21.16 5.42
CA ILE A 318 17.74 19.82 4.84
C ILE A 318 16.61 19.83 3.80
N VAL A 319 15.47 20.45 4.12
CA VAL A 319 14.32 20.52 3.20
C VAL A 319 14.66 21.36 1.97
N THR A 320 15.36 22.47 2.16
CA THR A 320 15.78 23.35 1.04
C THR A 320 16.70 22.61 0.07
N ASP A 321 17.71 21.89 0.59
CA ASP A 321 18.70 21.19 -0.22
C ASP A 321 18.12 19.93 -0.91
N HIS A 322 17.02 19.36 -0.40
CA HIS A 322 16.46 18.09 -0.87
C HIS A 322 14.95 18.11 -1.17
N LEU A 323 14.41 19.26 -1.60
CA LEU A 323 12.97 19.43 -1.84
C LEU A 323 12.38 18.38 -2.80
N GLY A 324 13.16 17.92 -3.80
CA GLY A 324 12.72 16.88 -4.75
C GLY A 324 12.59 15.47 -4.16
N SER A 325 12.95 15.24 -2.90
CA SER A 325 12.79 13.93 -2.24
C SER A 325 11.42 13.83 -1.56
N SER A 326 10.57 12.90 -2.03
CA SER A 326 9.26 12.64 -1.41
C SER A 326 9.37 12.30 0.08
N ALA A 327 10.35 11.48 0.47
CA ALA A 327 10.56 11.07 1.86
C ALA A 327 10.88 12.25 2.80
N ILE A 328 11.61 13.27 2.33
CA ILE A 328 11.90 14.47 3.12
C ILE A 328 10.69 15.40 3.16
N ARG A 329 9.98 15.55 2.03
CA ARG A 329 8.71 16.30 1.99
C ARG A 329 7.70 15.74 2.98
N GLU A 330 7.42 14.43 2.94
CA GLU A 330 6.49 13.77 3.87
C GLU A 330 6.87 13.98 5.34
N GLN A 331 8.16 13.92 5.66
CA GLN A 331 8.63 14.18 7.02
C GLN A 331 8.49 15.65 7.43
N ALA A 332 8.76 16.58 6.51
CA ALA A 332 8.58 18.00 6.74
C ALA A 332 7.10 18.36 6.93
N TRP A 333 6.20 17.76 6.15
CA TRP A 333 4.75 17.84 6.35
C TRP A 333 4.34 17.39 7.75
N ALA A 334 4.73 16.17 8.14
CA ALA A 334 4.44 15.63 9.47
C ALA A 334 5.06 16.46 10.62
N PHE A 335 6.23 17.05 10.39
CA PHE A 335 6.85 17.95 11.36
C PHE A 335 6.04 19.24 11.52
N VAL A 336 5.66 19.90 10.41
CA VAL A 336 4.84 21.11 10.45
C VAL A 336 3.48 20.82 11.11
N ALA A 337 2.86 19.68 10.81
CA ALA A 337 1.66 19.15 11.46
C ALA A 337 1.78 19.11 13.00
N GLY A 338 2.95 18.70 13.52
CA GLY A 338 3.19 18.49 14.95
C GLY A 338 3.63 19.71 15.76
N VAL A 339 4.09 20.80 15.13
CA VAL A 339 4.62 21.99 15.86
C VAL A 339 3.58 23.09 16.08
N ASP A 340 3.78 23.91 17.10
CA ASP A 340 2.92 25.07 17.40
C ASP A 340 2.83 26.03 16.21
N ALA A 341 1.63 26.57 15.98
CA ALA A 341 1.31 27.31 14.77
C ALA A 341 2.10 28.62 14.63
N ASP A 342 2.47 29.27 15.73
CA ASP A 342 3.19 30.55 15.78
C ASP A 342 4.72 30.42 15.56
N ARG A 343 5.26 29.19 15.62
CA ARG A 343 6.70 28.92 15.47
C ARG A 343 7.21 29.37 14.09
N PHE A 344 8.39 30.01 14.08
CA PHE A 344 8.98 30.61 12.88
C PHE A 344 9.30 29.60 11.77
N VAL A 345 9.61 28.35 12.13
CA VAL A 345 9.91 27.28 11.17
C VAL A 345 8.73 26.94 10.26
N VAL A 346 7.49 27.14 10.72
CA VAL A 346 6.27 26.88 9.94
C VAL A 346 6.23 27.77 8.71
N GLU A 347 6.56 29.06 8.85
CA GLU A 347 6.60 30.02 7.72
C GLU A 347 7.64 29.60 6.68
N ARG A 348 8.85 29.23 7.13
CA ARG A 348 9.96 28.85 6.24
C ARG A 348 9.72 27.54 5.50
N LEU A 349 9.10 26.55 6.16
CA LEU A 349 8.79 25.27 5.53
C LEU A 349 7.54 25.34 4.67
N ALA A 350 6.52 26.12 5.05
CA ALA A 350 5.30 26.23 4.26
C ALA A 350 5.55 26.85 2.87
N ASP A 351 6.41 27.87 2.79
CA ASP A 351 6.80 28.46 1.50
C ASP A 351 7.51 27.45 0.58
N LEU A 352 8.30 26.52 1.16
CA LEU A 352 8.95 25.46 0.39
C LEU A 352 7.98 24.35 -0.02
N LEU A 353 7.10 23.92 0.89
CA LEU A 353 6.23 22.76 0.71
C LEU A 353 5.01 23.08 -0.16
N LEU A 354 4.45 24.29 -0.07
CA LEU A 354 3.28 24.66 -0.86
C LEU A 354 3.63 24.91 -2.34
N ASN A 355 4.86 25.29 -2.68
CA ASN A 355 5.23 25.61 -4.07
C ASN A 355 5.26 24.39 -5.04
N ASP A 356 5.08 23.14 -4.57
CA ASP A 356 5.15 21.92 -5.39
C ASP A 356 3.75 21.37 -5.80
N HIS A 357 3.65 20.70 -6.96
CA HIS A 357 2.39 20.47 -7.68
C HIS A 357 1.80 19.05 -7.59
N ASP A 358 2.46 18.12 -6.89
CA ASP A 358 2.05 16.71 -6.80
C ASP A 358 1.55 16.27 -5.40
N ASP A 359 1.37 17.20 -4.46
CA ASP A 359 1.00 16.89 -3.07
C ASP A 359 -0.52 16.65 -2.90
N ALA A 360 -0.90 15.81 -1.92
CA ALA A 360 -2.29 15.44 -1.68
C ALA A 360 -3.09 16.61 -1.07
N ASP A 361 -4.34 16.83 -1.52
CA ASP A 361 -5.17 17.98 -1.14
C ASP A 361 -5.32 18.17 0.39
N TRP A 362 -5.35 17.08 1.16
CA TRP A 362 -5.47 17.13 2.62
C TRP A 362 -4.21 17.67 3.31
N GLN A 363 -3.01 17.46 2.75
CA GLN A 363 -1.76 17.97 3.31
C GLN A 363 -1.72 19.49 3.21
N VAL A 364 -2.08 20.02 2.03
CA VAL A 364 -2.15 21.46 1.79
C VAL A 364 -3.12 22.14 2.76
N ALA A 365 -4.28 21.54 3.02
CA ALA A 365 -5.25 22.06 3.97
C ALA A 365 -4.68 22.23 5.38
N GLU A 366 -3.89 21.26 5.84
CA GLU A 366 -3.30 21.28 7.20
C GLU A 366 -2.24 22.38 7.38
N ILE A 367 -1.30 22.53 6.43
CA ILE A 367 -0.32 23.63 6.50
C ILE A 367 -0.99 24.99 6.32
N ALA A 368 -1.94 25.11 5.40
CA ALA A 368 -2.65 26.36 5.20
C ALA A 368 -3.39 26.79 6.48
N ALA A 369 -4.09 25.85 7.13
CA ALA A 369 -4.76 26.09 8.41
C ALA A 369 -3.76 26.50 9.52
N LYS A 370 -2.56 25.89 9.58
CA LYS A 370 -1.52 26.30 10.54
C LYS A 370 -0.95 27.68 10.26
N LEU A 371 -0.74 28.04 8.99
CA LEU A 371 -0.32 29.40 8.64
C LEU A 371 -1.34 30.42 9.16
N ALA A 372 -2.62 30.16 8.95
CA ALA A 372 -3.72 30.99 9.42
C ALA A 372 -3.82 31.09 10.95
N ALA A 373 -3.71 29.95 11.66
CA ALA A 373 -3.83 29.89 13.11
C ALA A 373 -2.68 30.57 13.87
N GLY A 374 -1.47 30.64 13.28
CA GLY A 374 -0.31 31.27 13.89
C GLY A 374 -0.03 32.70 13.43
N VAL A 375 -1.04 33.37 12.86
CA VAL A 375 -0.97 34.78 12.46
C VAL A 375 -0.82 35.66 13.71
N THR A 376 0.26 36.43 13.78
CA THR A 376 0.56 37.41 14.84
C THR A 376 0.87 38.79 14.25
N THR A 377 0.93 39.82 15.09
CA THR A 377 1.30 41.19 14.67
C THR A 377 2.63 41.24 13.91
N GLU A 378 3.57 40.35 14.24
CA GLU A 378 4.93 40.35 13.70
C GLU A 378 5.06 39.55 12.38
N ASN A 379 4.21 38.54 12.17
CA ASN A 379 4.37 37.58 11.07
C ASN A 379 3.22 37.56 10.05
N GLY A 380 2.05 38.15 10.37
CA GLY A 380 0.85 37.89 9.58
C GLY A 380 0.88 38.44 8.16
N HIS A 381 1.57 39.56 7.91
CA HIS A 381 1.76 40.06 6.55
C HIS A 381 2.46 39.01 5.66
N ARG A 382 3.53 38.38 6.17
CA ARG A 382 4.28 37.35 5.43
C ARG A 382 3.45 36.09 5.21
N ARG A 383 2.80 35.59 6.27
CA ARG A 383 1.98 34.37 6.21
C ARG A 383 0.78 34.51 5.26
N LEU A 384 0.06 35.63 5.32
CA LEU A 384 -1.05 35.87 4.39
C LEU A 384 -0.55 36.12 2.96
N THR A 385 0.66 36.67 2.77
CA THR A 385 1.27 36.80 1.44
C THR A 385 1.60 35.44 0.83
N ILE A 386 2.13 34.49 1.61
CA ILE A 386 2.36 33.10 1.17
C ILE A 386 1.03 32.49 0.70
N LEU A 387 -0.02 32.56 1.53
CA LEU A 387 -1.35 32.05 1.17
C LEU A 387 -1.92 32.72 -0.09
N ALA A 388 -1.79 34.04 -0.23
CA ALA A 388 -2.27 34.77 -1.40
C ALA A 388 -1.52 34.37 -2.68
N HIS A 389 -0.20 34.12 -2.60
CA HIS A 389 0.59 33.63 -3.72
C HIS A 389 0.13 32.24 -4.16
N GLU A 390 -0.09 31.35 -3.20
CA GLU A 390 -0.57 29.98 -3.44
C GLU A 390 -1.97 29.94 -4.05
N ILE A 391 -2.90 30.78 -3.56
CA ILE A 391 -4.24 30.92 -4.16
C ILE A 391 -4.11 31.38 -5.61
N ARG A 392 -3.25 32.36 -5.89
CA ARG A 392 -3.01 32.85 -7.25
C ARG A 392 -2.45 31.76 -8.14
N HIS A 393 -1.50 30.98 -7.63
CA HIS A 393 -0.89 29.86 -8.35
C HIS A 393 -1.93 28.78 -8.67
N ALA A 394 -2.68 28.31 -7.66
CA ALA A 394 -3.73 27.29 -7.80
C ALA A 394 -4.89 27.75 -8.70
N ALA A 395 -5.17 29.06 -8.77
CA ALA A 395 -6.20 29.65 -9.64
C ALA A 395 -5.82 29.71 -11.14
N GLY A 396 -4.70 29.11 -11.56
CA GLY A 396 -4.22 29.12 -12.96
C GLY A 396 -5.21 28.63 -14.02
N LYS A 397 -6.27 27.92 -13.62
CA LYS A 397 -7.45 27.63 -14.45
C LYS A 397 -8.62 28.53 -13.99
N PRO A 398 -9.08 29.51 -14.81
CA PRO A 398 -10.09 30.49 -14.41
C PRO A 398 -11.38 29.89 -13.83
N TYR A 399 -11.77 28.72 -14.34
CA TYR A 399 -12.95 27.98 -13.91
C TYR A 399 -12.82 27.39 -12.49
N ALA A 400 -11.64 26.92 -12.08
CA ALA A 400 -11.45 26.28 -10.78
C ALA A 400 -11.72 27.26 -9.63
N LEU A 401 -11.21 28.49 -9.73
CA LEU A 401 -11.47 29.53 -8.74
C LEU A 401 -12.93 29.92 -8.68
N GLN A 402 -13.58 30.08 -9.84
CA GLN A 402 -14.97 30.47 -9.89
C GLN A 402 -15.86 29.44 -9.19
N PHE A 403 -15.64 28.13 -9.37
CA PHE A 403 -16.46 27.15 -8.63
C PHE A 403 -16.01 26.76 -7.23
N ALA A 404 -14.76 26.99 -6.81
CA ALA A 404 -14.43 27.02 -5.39
C ALA A 404 -15.20 28.13 -4.66
N LEU A 405 -15.31 29.32 -5.28
CA LEU A 405 -16.10 30.41 -4.73
C LEU A 405 -17.61 30.10 -4.79
N ASP A 406 -18.16 29.71 -5.96
CA ASP A 406 -19.61 29.51 -6.13
C ASP A 406 -20.20 28.34 -5.31
N ALA A 407 -19.38 27.38 -4.87
CA ALA A 407 -19.81 26.29 -4.00
C ALA A 407 -20.32 26.78 -2.63
N TYR A 408 -19.84 27.94 -2.18
CA TYR A 408 -20.19 28.52 -0.89
C TYR A 408 -20.94 29.85 -1.11
N PRO A 409 -22.16 30.00 -0.56
CA PRO A 409 -22.93 31.25 -0.60
C PRO A 409 -22.24 32.41 0.09
N CYS A 410 -21.77 32.16 1.31
CA CYS A 410 -21.02 33.10 2.14
C CYS A 410 -19.65 32.51 2.42
N LEU A 411 -18.64 33.38 2.53
CA LEU A 411 -17.29 32.93 2.86
C LEU A 411 -17.17 32.40 4.31
N ASP A 412 -18.12 32.73 5.18
CA ASP A 412 -18.22 32.13 6.52
C ASP A 412 -18.49 30.61 6.46
N ASP A 413 -19.27 30.14 5.48
CA ASP A 413 -19.56 28.71 5.29
C ASP A 413 -18.32 27.92 4.84
N LEU A 414 -17.39 28.60 4.18
CA LEU A 414 -16.13 28.03 3.73
C LEU A 414 -15.16 27.81 4.92
N ALA A 415 -15.30 28.51 6.03
CA ALA A 415 -14.39 28.34 7.19
C ALA A 415 -14.67 27.07 8.03
N GLY A 416 -15.84 26.42 7.85
CA GLY A 416 -16.29 25.29 8.68
C GLY A 416 -16.56 23.98 7.92
N ALA A 417 -16.26 23.91 6.63
CA ALA A 417 -16.54 22.74 5.79
C ALA A 417 -15.30 21.86 5.56
N ASP A 418 -15.47 20.55 5.37
CA ASP A 418 -14.40 19.71 4.81
C ASP A 418 -14.11 20.17 3.38
N HIS A 419 -12.84 20.48 3.10
CA HIS A 419 -12.40 21.01 1.81
C HIS A 419 -11.99 19.85 0.89
N PRO A 420 -12.75 19.56 -0.19
CA PRO A 420 -12.43 18.46 -1.08
C PRO A 420 -11.27 18.76 -2.04
N ASP A 421 -10.83 20.02 -2.13
CA ASP A 421 -9.81 20.47 -3.08
C ASP A 421 -8.86 21.52 -2.49
N ARG A 422 -7.62 21.53 -3.00
CA ARG A 422 -6.54 22.47 -2.64
C ARG A 422 -6.98 23.94 -2.60
N LEU A 423 -7.75 24.41 -3.59
CA LEU A 423 -8.06 25.83 -3.72
C LEU A 423 -9.07 26.28 -2.66
N SER A 424 -10.08 25.47 -2.39
CA SER A 424 -11.02 25.70 -1.28
C SER A 424 -10.29 25.74 0.07
N ALA A 425 -9.34 24.84 0.30
CA ALA A 425 -8.56 24.80 1.54
C ALA A 425 -7.67 26.03 1.74
N LEU A 426 -6.99 26.47 0.68
CA LEU A 426 -6.17 27.70 0.71
C LEU A 426 -7.03 28.95 0.95
N LEU A 427 -8.22 29.03 0.32
CA LEU A 427 -9.16 30.13 0.53
C LEU A 427 -9.69 30.16 1.97
N ALA A 428 -10.10 29.01 2.51
CA ALA A 428 -10.57 28.89 3.89
C ALA A 428 -9.50 29.34 4.90
N ALA A 429 -8.26 28.89 4.71
CA ALA A 429 -7.12 29.32 5.52
C ALA A 429 -6.86 30.83 5.42
N PHE A 430 -6.90 31.40 4.21
CA PHE A 430 -6.72 32.84 4.04
C PHE A 430 -7.81 33.64 4.77
N ILE A 431 -9.08 33.22 4.65
CA ILE A 431 -10.22 33.84 5.35
C ILE A 431 -10.05 33.74 6.86
N ALA A 432 -9.70 32.57 7.38
CA ALA A 432 -9.43 32.37 8.80
C ALA A 432 -8.28 33.26 9.30
N GLY A 433 -7.21 33.39 8.52
CA GLY A 433 -6.08 34.26 8.84
C GLY A 433 -6.43 35.75 8.81
N VAL A 434 -7.30 36.19 7.89
CA VAL A 434 -7.84 37.56 7.86
C VAL A 434 -8.78 37.80 9.05
N SER A 435 -9.64 36.86 9.40
CA SER A 435 -10.50 36.93 10.60
C SER A 435 -9.69 37.04 11.88
N HIS A 436 -8.64 36.22 12.03
CA HIS A 436 -7.77 36.24 13.20
C HIS A 436 -6.91 37.52 13.22
N GLY A 437 -6.51 37.98 12.05
CA GLY A 437 -5.66 39.15 11.85
C GLY A 437 -6.37 40.50 11.96
N SER A 438 -7.68 40.57 11.73
CA SER A 438 -8.41 41.85 11.71
C SER A 438 -8.41 42.58 13.06
N ASP A 439 -8.24 41.85 14.16
CA ASP A 439 -8.09 42.40 15.52
C ASP A 439 -6.65 42.91 15.81
N VAL A 440 -5.68 42.56 14.96
CA VAL A 440 -4.25 42.70 15.22
C VAL A 440 -3.53 43.55 14.16
N PHE A 441 -4.02 43.60 12.93
CA PHE A 441 -3.49 44.39 11.81
C PHE A 441 -4.24 45.70 11.59
N GLY A 442 -3.56 46.69 11.02
CA GLY A 442 -4.22 47.84 10.40
C GLY A 442 -4.78 47.48 9.01
N ARG A 443 -5.95 48.01 8.66
CA ARG A 443 -6.62 47.79 7.35
C ARG A 443 -5.71 47.97 6.13
N GLY A 444 -4.76 48.91 6.17
CA GLY A 444 -3.81 49.12 5.06
C GLY A 444 -2.92 47.90 4.75
N SER A 445 -2.52 47.14 5.77
CA SER A 445 -1.72 45.91 5.55
C SER A 445 -2.56 44.78 4.94
N LEU A 446 -3.87 44.73 5.22
CA LEU A 446 -4.77 43.75 4.61
C LEU A 446 -5.00 44.08 3.13
N ASP A 447 -5.18 45.36 2.78
CA ASP A 447 -5.35 45.80 1.40
C ASP A 447 -4.14 45.45 0.52
N GLU A 448 -2.92 45.60 1.04
CA GLU A 448 -1.69 45.23 0.33
C GLU A 448 -1.60 43.72 0.05
N VAL A 449 -1.93 42.88 1.02
CA VAL A 449 -1.95 41.42 0.85
C VAL A 449 -3.08 40.99 -0.10
N MET A 450 -4.27 41.58 0.03
CA MET A 450 -5.41 41.30 -0.86
C MET A 450 -5.12 41.67 -2.32
N ALA A 451 -4.24 42.64 -2.59
CA ALA A 451 -3.80 42.95 -3.95
C ALA A 451 -3.05 41.79 -4.62
N ALA A 452 -2.51 40.84 -3.84
CA ALA A 452 -1.89 39.63 -4.34
C ALA A 452 -2.91 38.55 -4.80
N LEU A 453 -4.20 38.68 -4.47
CA LEU A 453 -5.21 37.69 -4.86
C LEU A 453 -5.70 37.87 -6.31
N PRO A 454 -6.23 36.80 -6.94
CA PRO A 454 -7.02 36.91 -8.16
C PRO A 454 -8.23 37.86 -7.98
N PRO A 455 -8.65 38.62 -9.01
CA PRO A 455 -9.71 39.62 -8.87
C PRO A 455 -11.01 39.09 -8.26
N ALA A 456 -11.50 37.94 -8.73
CA ALA A 456 -12.75 37.36 -8.24
C ALA A 456 -12.70 37.01 -6.74
N ALA A 457 -11.58 36.44 -6.26
CA ALA A 457 -11.38 36.13 -4.85
C ALA A 457 -11.21 37.40 -4.01
N ARG A 458 -10.38 38.33 -4.48
CA ARG A 458 -10.12 39.62 -3.82
C ARG A 458 -11.40 40.38 -3.58
N ASP A 459 -12.19 40.57 -4.64
CA ASP A 459 -13.38 41.41 -4.58
C ASP A 459 -14.41 40.77 -3.62
N ARG A 460 -14.49 39.43 -3.59
CA ARG A 460 -15.41 38.71 -2.70
C ARG A 460 -14.98 38.73 -1.24
N ILE A 461 -13.69 38.48 -0.95
CA ILE A 461 -13.14 38.57 0.40
C ILE A 461 -13.31 40.00 0.95
N ARG A 462 -13.11 41.02 0.12
CA ARG A 462 -13.33 42.41 0.51
C ARG A 462 -14.78 42.69 0.93
N ALA A 463 -15.74 42.16 0.18
CA ALA A 463 -17.15 42.29 0.52
C ALA A 463 -17.50 41.59 1.84
N TRP A 464 -16.97 40.39 2.04
CA TRP A 464 -17.10 39.65 3.29
C TRP A 464 -16.47 40.41 4.48
N THR A 465 -15.24 40.92 4.36
CA THR A 465 -14.57 41.70 5.43
C THR A 465 -15.36 42.96 5.80
N LEU A 466 -15.91 43.68 4.81
CA LEU A 466 -16.74 44.85 5.07
C LEU A 466 -18.08 44.48 5.71
N ALA A 467 -18.65 43.32 5.37
CA ALA A 467 -19.88 42.82 5.95
C ALA A 467 -19.69 42.44 7.41
N THR A 468 -18.61 41.72 7.73
CA THR A 468 -18.32 41.18 9.07
C THR A 468 -17.77 42.23 10.05
N ASP A 469 -17.02 43.25 9.58
CA ASP A 469 -16.46 44.29 10.45
C ASP A 469 -17.56 45.25 10.98
N PRO A 470 -17.88 45.27 12.30
CA PRO A 470 -18.92 46.14 12.85
C PRO A 470 -18.68 47.65 12.65
N GLN A 471 -17.44 48.07 12.40
CA GLN A 471 -17.01 49.47 12.27
C GLN A 471 -16.90 49.95 10.81
N SER A 472 -17.29 49.15 9.82
CA SER A 472 -17.28 49.55 8.41
C SER A 472 -18.05 50.85 8.15
N ASP A 473 -17.42 51.79 7.42
CA ASP A 473 -18.03 53.06 7.00
C ASP A 473 -19.11 52.82 5.94
N GLN A 474 -20.26 53.51 6.06
CA GLN A 474 -21.33 53.44 5.05
C GLN A 474 -20.84 53.89 3.67
N ALA A 475 -19.93 54.86 3.58
CA ALA A 475 -19.39 55.29 2.29
C ALA A 475 -18.46 54.23 1.65
N GLU A 476 -17.83 53.36 2.45
CA GLU A 476 -17.06 52.21 1.96
C GLU A 476 -17.99 51.11 1.43
N ILE A 477 -19.03 50.77 2.20
CA ILE A 477 -20.04 49.78 1.80
C ILE A 477 -20.73 50.20 0.49
N GLN A 478 -21.10 51.48 0.36
CA GLN A 478 -21.71 52.01 -0.87
C GLN A 478 -20.76 51.92 -2.08
N ARG A 479 -19.47 52.23 -1.91
CA ARG A 479 -18.48 52.11 -2.98
C ARG A 479 -18.27 50.67 -3.42
N GLU A 480 -18.20 49.74 -2.47
CA GLU A 480 -18.05 48.31 -2.76
C GLU A 480 -19.29 47.75 -3.46
N LEU A 481 -20.50 48.06 -2.99
CA LEU A 481 -21.74 47.65 -3.65
C LEU A 481 -21.86 48.26 -5.06
N ALA A 482 -21.48 49.52 -5.25
CA ALA A 482 -21.48 50.16 -6.56
C ALA A 482 -20.53 49.45 -7.54
N HIS A 483 -19.37 48.99 -7.05
CA HIS A 483 -18.44 48.19 -7.83
C HIS A 483 -19.03 46.81 -8.13
N ALA A 484 -19.50 46.09 -7.10
CA ALA A 484 -20.03 44.74 -7.21
C ALA A 484 -21.20 44.62 -8.20
N ILE A 485 -22.16 45.54 -8.13
CA ILE A 485 -23.31 45.63 -9.05
C ILE A 485 -22.86 45.83 -10.50
N ALA A 486 -21.77 46.57 -10.72
CA ALA A 486 -21.25 46.88 -12.04
C ALA A 486 -20.38 45.77 -12.65
N THR A 487 -19.69 44.96 -11.82
CA THR A 487 -18.58 44.11 -12.29
C THR A 487 -18.76 42.61 -12.06
N ARG A 488 -19.56 42.17 -11.09
CA ARG A 488 -19.70 40.73 -10.75
C ARG A 488 -21.15 40.24 -10.62
N GLU A 489 -21.30 38.92 -10.62
CA GLU A 489 -22.53 38.27 -10.12
C GLU A 489 -22.63 38.47 -8.60
N ARG A 490 -23.86 38.50 -8.07
CA ARG A 490 -24.10 38.60 -6.63
C ARG A 490 -23.68 37.31 -5.89
N SER A 491 -23.17 37.48 -4.68
CA SER A 491 -22.86 36.43 -3.69
C SER A 491 -23.71 36.59 -2.42
N GLY A 492 -23.64 35.63 -1.49
CA GLY A 492 -24.25 35.78 -0.17
C GLY A 492 -23.56 36.85 0.68
N ASP A 493 -22.25 37.06 0.49
CA ASP A 493 -21.48 38.13 1.13
C ASP A 493 -22.02 39.52 0.72
N ASP A 494 -22.43 39.68 -0.54
CA ASP A 494 -23.10 40.89 -1.02
C ASP A 494 -24.47 41.11 -0.36
N ALA A 495 -25.23 40.04 -0.10
CA ALA A 495 -26.52 40.13 0.57
C ALA A 495 -26.36 40.65 2.01
N HIS A 496 -25.28 40.26 2.71
CA HIS A 496 -24.95 40.81 4.03
C HIS A 496 -24.60 42.31 3.98
N LEU A 497 -23.85 42.76 2.97
CA LEU A 497 -23.58 44.19 2.77
C LEU A 497 -24.87 44.99 2.50
N VAL A 498 -25.75 44.46 1.66
CA VAL A 498 -27.06 45.05 1.37
C VAL A 498 -27.92 45.15 2.63
N ALA A 499 -27.96 44.09 3.45
CA ALA A 499 -28.68 44.09 4.72
C ALA A 499 -28.12 45.14 5.69
N LYS A 500 -26.79 45.25 5.79
CA LYS A 500 -26.10 46.23 6.64
C LYS A 500 -26.36 47.68 6.20
N LEU A 501 -26.37 47.95 4.90
CA LEU A 501 -26.73 49.26 4.35
C LEU A 501 -28.22 49.59 4.61
N THR A 502 -29.09 48.58 4.65
CA THR A 502 -30.54 48.74 4.81
C THR A 502 -31.00 48.78 6.28
N ALA A 503 -30.18 48.34 7.23
CA ALA A 503 -30.53 48.23 8.65
C ALA A 503 -30.96 49.56 9.32
N GLY A 504 -30.56 50.71 8.77
CA GLY A 504 -30.98 52.05 9.23
C GLY A 504 -32.24 52.61 8.54
N GLY A 505 -32.88 51.84 7.66
CA GLY A 505 -33.93 52.29 6.74
C GLY A 505 -33.35 52.62 5.35
N PRO A 506 -33.99 52.19 4.25
CA PRO A 506 -33.46 52.39 2.91
C PRO A 506 -33.50 53.88 2.52
N ASP A 507 -32.34 54.53 2.38
CA ASP A 507 -32.23 55.83 1.72
C ASP A 507 -32.41 55.64 0.20
N VAL A 508 -33.55 56.10 -0.30
CA VAL A 508 -33.92 55.98 -1.71
C VAL A 508 -32.85 56.59 -2.62
N GLY A 509 -32.25 57.73 -2.25
CA GLY A 509 -31.23 58.39 -3.09
C GLY A 509 -29.92 57.61 -3.22
N VAL A 510 -29.52 56.88 -2.17
CA VAL A 510 -28.37 55.98 -2.21
C VAL A 510 -28.64 54.78 -3.11
N TRP A 511 -29.80 54.14 -2.95
CA TRP A 511 -30.18 52.99 -3.76
C TRP A 511 -30.40 53.35 -5.23
N ASP A 512 -30.92 54.54 -5.51
CA ASP A 512 -31.06 55.04 -6.88
C ASP A 512 -29.70 55.14 -7.58
N THR A 513 -28.68 55.64 -6.88
CA THR A 513 -27.30 55.73 -7.39
C THR A 513 -26.68 54.35 -7.64
N LEU A 514 -27.05 53.35 -6.84
CA LEU A 514 -26.59 51.96 -7.00
C LEU A 514 -27.31 51.25 -8.16
N VAL A 515 -28.62 51.46 -8.33
CA VAL A 515 -29.41 50.89 -9.43
C VAL A 515 -28.94 51.40 -10.78
N ASP A 516 -28.49 52.66 -10.87
CA ASP A 516 -27.89 53.21 -12.10
C ASP A 516 -26.65 52.41 -12.57
N ARG A 517 -25.98 51.65 -11.67
CA ARG A 517 -24.83 50.79 -12.01
C ARG A 517 -25.21 49.51 -12.75
N LEU A 518 -26.49 49.11 -12.75
CA LEU A 518 -27.02 48.04 -13.60
C LEU A 518 -27.00 48.44 -15.10
N GLY A 519 -26.89 49.75 -15.36
CA GLY A 519 -26.99 50.38 -16.67
C GLY A 519 -28.46 50.50 -17.14
N PRO A 520 -28.69 50.94 -18.40
CA PRO A 520 -30.05 51.13 -18.93
C PRO A 520 -30.87 49.84 -18.96
N ALA A 521 -32.14 49.94 -18.56
CA ALA A 521 -33.11 48.85 -18.64
C ALA A 521 -33.48 48.56 -20.12
N PRO A 522 -33.51 47.28 -20.54
CA PRO A 522 -33.89 46.91 -21.90
C PRO A 522 -35.38 47.16 -22.18
N GLU A 523 -35.71 47.41 -23.44
CA GLU A 523 -37.10 47.47 -23.91
C GLU A 523 -37.75 46.08 -23.90
N ALA A 524 -39.07 46.01 -23.78
CA ALA A 524 -39.80 44.75 -23.58
C ALA A 524 -39.53 43.67 -24.65
N GLU A 525 -39.37 44.08 -25.93
CA GLU A 525 -39.04 43.15 -27.03
C GLU A 525 -37.60 42.60 -26.91
N SER A 526 -36.67 43.42 -26.39
CA SER A 526 -35.28 43.01 -26.17
C SER A 526 -35.12 42.11 -24.96
N VAL A 527 -36.01 42.19 -23.96
CA VAL A 527 -36.03 41.25 -22.83
C VAL A 527 -36.29 39.84 -23.33
N VAL A 528 -37.31 39.64 -24.17
CA VAL A 528 -37.65 38.34 -24.77
C VAL A 528 -36.49 37.79 -25.59
N ALA A 529 -35.91 38.62 -26.46
CA ALA A 529 -34.77 38.22 -27.30
C ALA A 529 -33.52 37.86 -26.47
N ALA A 530 -33.22 38.64 -25.43
CA ALA A 530 -32.08 38.39 -24.54
C ALA A 530 -32.28 37.19 -23.62
N THR A 531 -33.51 36.80 -23.29
CA THR A 531 -33.79 35.57 -22.53
C THR A 531 -33.66 34.29 -23.35
N VAL A 532 -33.70 34.38 -24.69
CA VAL A 532 -33.62 33.22 -25.60
C VAL A 532 -32.27 33.14 -26.33
N GLY A 533 -31.51 34.24 -26.38
CA GLY A 533 -30.18 34.30 -26.99
C GLY A 533 -29.03 34.12 -25.99
N ALA A 534 -27.82 33.87 -26.51
CA ALA A 534 -26.56 33.91 -25.76
C ALA A 534 -25.74 35.14 -26.16
N GLY A 535 -25.11 35.84 -25.20
CA GLY A 535 -24.30 37.03 -25.47
C GLY A 535 -24.23 38.02 -24.30
N GLU A 536 -23.57 39.17 -24.51
CA GLU A 536 -23.38 40.20 -23.48
C GLU A 536 -24.69 40.81 -22.96
N ASP A 537 -25.68 41.00 -23.84
CA ASP A 537 -27.00 41.53 -23.47
C ASP A 537 -27.78 40.55 -22.57
N ALA A 538 -27.68 39.24 -22.86
CA ALA A 538 -28.26 38.19 -22.03
C ALA A 538 -27.57 38.14 -20.65
N ASN A 539 -26.24 38.14 -20.62
CA ASN A 539 -25.47 38.16 -19.36
C ASN A 539 -25.79 39.38 -18.51
N ARG A 540 -25.94 40.55 -19.14
CA ARG A 540 -26.28 41.80 -18.45
C ARG A 540 -27.70 41.79 -17.90
N LEU A 541 -28.67 41.29 -18.67
CA LEU A 541 -30.05 41.12 -18.22
C LEU A 541 -30.11 40.15 -17.04
N TRP A 542 -29.47 38.98 -17.15
CA TRP A 542 -29.44 37.98 -16.08
C TRP A 542 -28.78 38.53 -14.82
N ARG A 543 -27.61 39.16 -14.93
CA ARG A 543 -26.94 39.81 -13.79
C ARG A 543 -27.82 40.88 -13.14
N ALA A 544 -28.47 41.72 -13.93
CA ALA A 544 -29.31 42.79 -13.39
C ALA A 544 -30.58 42.27 -12.72
N TYR A 545 -31.29 41.36 -13.38
CA TYR A 545 -32.42 40.63 -12.82
C TYR A 545 -32.10 40.03 -11.46
N ARG A 546 -30.90 39.47 -11.39
CA ARG A 546 -30.35 38.83 -10.22
C ARG A 546 -30.05 39.83 -9.09
N TRP A 547 -29.34 40.93 -9.35
CA TRP A 547 -29.08 41.96 -8.33
C TRP A 547 -30.34 42.65 -7.82
N LEU A 548 -31.35 42.84 -8.68
CA LEU A 548 -32.64 43.45 -8.31
C LEU A 548 -33.41 42.63 -7.26
N GLY A 549 -33.15 41.33 -7.13
CA GLY A 549 -33.70 40.51 -6.05
C GLY A 549 -33.16 40.86 -4.65
N LEU A 550 -31.99 41.49 -4.55
CA LEU A 550 -31.40 41.98 -3.29
C LEU A 550 -31.73 43.45 -3.02
N ILE A 551 -31.94 44.24 -4.07
CA ILE A 551 -32.20 45.68 -3.97
C ILE A 551 -33.66 45.94 -3.55
N PRO A 552 -33.95 46.90 -2.66
CA PRO A 552 -35.31 47.27 -2.29
C PRO A 552 -36.20 47.62 -3.49
N ALA A 553 -37.40 47.03 -3.55
CA ALA A 553 -38.33 47.18 -4.68
C ALA A 553 -38.70 48.64 -5.00
N ALA A 554 -38.71 49.51 -3.99
CA ALA A 554 -38.98 50.94 -4.15
C ALA A 554 -37.97 51.66 -5.06
N SER A 555 -36.78 51.08 -5.25
CA SER A 555 -35.68 51.68 -6.02
C SER A 555 -35.51 51.08 -7.43
N HIS A 556 -36.34 50.11 -7.84
CA HIS A 556 -36.20 49.41 -9.12
C HIS A 556 -36.44 50.31 -10.36
N ARG A 557 -37.25 51.37 -10.23
CA ARG A 557 -37.48 52.41 -11.27
C ARG A 557 -37.70 51.83 -12.68
N ALA A 558 -36.85 52.17 -13.65
CA ALA A 558 -36.94 51.75 -15.04
C ALA A 558 -36.79 50.22 -15.23
N TRP A 559 -36.22 49.52 -14.25
CA TRP A 559 -36.05 48.08 -14.26
C TRP A 559 -37.27 47.30 -13.72
N SER A 560 -38.29 47.97 -13.15
CA SER A 560 -39.47 47.29 -12.58
C SER A 560 -40.21 46.42 -13.59
N ALA A 561 -40.44 46.92 -14.81
CA ALA A 561 -41.17 46.16 -15.83
C ALA A 561 -40.38 44.95 -16.37
N PRO A 562 -39.08 45.08 -16.75
CA PRO A 562 -38.25 43.93 -17.08
C PRO A 562 -38.12 42.90 -15.95
N PHE A 563 -37.98 43.36 -14.70
CA PHE A 563 -37.85 42.48 -13.54
C PHE A 563 -39.11 41.65 -13.29
N GLU A 564 -40.29 42.29 -13.27
CA GLU A 564 -41.57 41.58 -13.08
C GLU A 564 -41.87 40.60 -14.24
N TRP A 565 -41.53 40.98 -15.48
CA TRP A 565 -41.65 40.06 -16.61
C TRP A 565 -40.75 38.84 -16.43
N THR A 566 -39.45 39.01 -16.16
CA THR A 566 -38.52 37.90 -15.98
C THR A 566 -38.89 37.05 -14.76
N SER A 567 -39.34 37.66 -13.65
CA SER A 567 -39.85 36.94 -12.48
C SER A 567 -41.10 36.12 -12.76
N SER A 568 -41.99 36.56 -13.65
CA SER A 568 -43.16 35.78 -14.06
C SER A 568 -42.78 34.50 -14.82
N GLN A 569 -41.66 34.52 -15.54
CA GLN A 569 -41.20 33.40 -16.37
C GLN A 569 -40.28 32.45 -15.61
N PHE A 570 -39.39 32.98 -14.76
CA PHE A 570 -38.29 32.23 -14.16
C PHE A 570 -38.33 32.18 -12.62
N GLY A 571 -39.39 32.71 -12.01
CA GLY A 571 -39.56 32.76 -10.55
C GLY A 571 -38.81 33.93 -9.92
N ARG A 572 -39.42 34.56 -8.91
CA ARG A 572 -38.85 35.75 -8.26
C ARG A 572 -37.55 35.38 -7.52
N PRO A 573 -36.45 36.12 -7.73
CA PRO A 573 -35.20 35.81 -7.08
C PRO A 573 -35.28 36.17 -5.59
N ASP A 574 -35.17 35.19 -4.69
CA ASP A 574 -35.29 35.38 -3.23
C ASP A 574 -33.92 35.29 -2.53
N VAL A 575 -33.81 35.91 -1.34
CA VAL A 575 -32.57 35.91 -0.54
C VAL A 575 -32.19 34.49 -0.12
N ASP A 576 -33.18 33.67 0.22
CA ASP A 576 -33.00 32.29 0.67
C ASP A 576 -32.43 31.36 -0.42
N SER A 577 -32.65 31.65 -1.70
CA SER A 577 -32.06 30.93 -2.84
C SER A 577 -30.58 31.23 -2.98
N TYR A 578 -30.10 32.39 -2.52
CA TYR A 578 -28.69 32.76 -2.61
C TYR A 578 -27.89 32.23 -1.43
N MET A 579 -28.51 32.16 -0.25
CA MET A 579 -27.88 31.64 0.96
C MET A 579 -27.79 30.12 0.99
N ARG A 580 -28.34 29.40 0.00
CA ARG A 580 -28.27 27.94 -0.11
C ARG A 580 -26.97 27.47 -0.77
N ARG A 581 -26.25 26.58 -0.09
CA ARG A 581 -25.05 25.92 -0.63
C ARG A 581 -25.36 25.25 -1.96
N ARG A 582 -24.59 25.59 -3.00
CA ARG A 582 -24.66 24.87 -4.28
C ARG A 582 -23.80 23.62 -4.14
N GLY A 583 -24.42 22.44 -4.17
CA GLY A 583 -23.68 21.18 -4.14
C GLY A 583 -22.84 21.03 -5.41
N VAL A 584 -21.60 21.47 -5.41
CA VAL A 584 -20.66 21.20 -6.52
C VAL A 584 -20.10 19.79 -6.27
N GLU A 585 -20.76 18.78 -6.83
CA GLU A 585 -20.21 17.43 -6.87
C GLU A 585 -19.02 17.40 -7.83
N VAL A 586 -17.86 17.03 -7.30
CA VAL A 586 -16.65 16.79 -8.08
C VAL A 586 -16.84 15.47 -8.84
N TRP A 587 -16.87 15.56 -10.17
CA TRP A 587 -16.76 14.44 -11.12
C TRP A 587 -17.87 13.36 -11.11
N THR A 588 -19.02 13.64 -10.52
CA THR A 588 -20.29 13.07 -10.98
C THR A 588 -21.06 14.17 -11.69
N GLY A 589 -21.68 13.88 -12.83
CA GLY A 589 -22.66 14.81 -13.35
C GLY A 589 -23.71 15.09 -12.28
N GLN A 590 -24.11 16.33 -12.10
CA GLN A 590 -25.29 16.65 -11.33
C GLN A 590 -26.50 16.04 -12.03
N SER A 591 -27.40 15.43 -11.27
CA SER A 591 -28.72 15.10 -11.80
C SER A 591 -29.56 16.39 -11.91
N PRO A 592 -30.34 16.57 -12.97
CA PRO A 592 -31.28 17.70 -13.09
C PRO A 592 -32.42 17.65 -12.08
N LEU A 593 -32.65 16.48 -11.47
CA LEU A 593 -33.67 16.23 -10.46
C LEU A 593 -33.05 15.48 -9.28
N SER A 594 -33.43 15.82 -8.07
CA SER A 594 -33.08 15.07 -6.86
C SER A 594 -34.05 13.90 -6.63
N VAL A 595 -33.66 12.97 -5.76
CA VAL A 595 -34.53 11.86 -5.33
C VAL A 595 -35.83 12.40 -4.72
N ASP A 596 -35.74 13.41 -3.85
CA ASP A 596 -36.90 14.02 -3.19
C ASP A 596 -37.85 14.69 -4.19
N GLU A 597 -37.33 15.34 -5.23
CA GLU A 597 -38.16 15.92 -6.29
C GLU A 597 -38.91 14.85 -7.09
N LEU A 598 -38.26 13.72 -7.42
CA LEU A 598 -38.94 12.60 -8.06
C LEU A 598 -39.99 11.95 -7.15
N LEU A 599 -39.72 11.85 -5.85
CA LEU A 599 -40.65 11.30 -4.87
C LEU A 599 -41.80 12.26 -4.54
N ALA A 600 -41.66 13.56 -4.76
CA ALA A 600 -42.74 14.54 -4.59
C ALA A 600 -43.80 14.45 -5.70
N LEU A 601 -43.42 14.02 -6.91
CA LEU A 601 -44.29 13.95 -8.10
C LEU A 601 -45.00 12.61 -8.24
N ASP A 602 -46.24 12.58 -8.74
CA ASP A 602 -46.88 11.31 -9.13
C ASP A 602 -45.99 10.51 -10.10
N VAL A 603 -45.97 9.17 -10.01
CA VAL A 603 -45.05 8.33 -10.82
C VAL A 603 -45.23 8.58 -12.32
N ASN A 604 -46.46 8.86 -12.76
CA ASN A 604 -46.72 9.17 -14.17
C ASN A 604 -46.15 10.53 -14.59
N GLU A 605 -46.13 11.50 -13.67
CA GLU A 605 -45.57 12.83 -13.90
C GLU A 605 -44.05 12.78 -13.85
N ALA A 606 -43.49 12.09 -12.86
CA ALA A 606 -42.07 11.83 -12.71
C ALA A 606 -41.50 11.11 -13.94
N ALA A 607 -42.12 10.02 -14.40
CA ALA A 607 -41.66 9.27 -15.58
C ALA A 607 -41.72 10.11 -16.87
N LYS A 608 -42.76 10.95 -17.04
CA LYS A 608 -42.83 11.90 -18.17
C LYS A 608 -41.75 12.95 -18.10
N LEU A 609 -41.43 13.44 -16.91
CA LEU A 609 -40.42 14.45 -16.68
C LEU A 609 -39.02 13.90 -17.00
N VAL A 610 -38.70 12.72 -16.45
CA VAL A 610 -37.45 11.99 -16.75
C VAL A 610 -37.32 11.73 -18.25
N ARG A 611 -38.38 11.21 -18.90
CA ARG A 611 -38.38 10.96 -20.34
C ARG A 611 -38.12 12.21 -21.16
N ARG A 612 -38.73 13.35 -20.81
CA ARG A 612 -38.65 14.60 -21.59
C ARG A 612 -37.34 15.34 -21.37
N TRP A 613 -36.64 15.06 -20.27
CA TRP A 613 -35.43 15.76 -19.94
C TRP A 613 -34.33 15.48 -20.98
N ARG A 614 -33.71 16.55 -21.46
CA ARG A 614 -32.59 16.51 -22.39
C ARG A 614 -31.54 17.49 -21.89
N ARG A 615 -30.27 17.16 -22.08
CA ARG A 615 -29.16 18.04 -21.72
C ARG A 615 -29.17 19.28 -22.61
N GLU A 616 -28.97 20.45 -22.02
CA GLU A 616 -28.79 21.69 -22.79
C GLU A 616 -27.41 21.68 -23.50
N PRO A 617 -27.31 22.18 -24.74
CA PRO A 617 -26.02 22.29 -25.43
C PRO A 617 -25.02 23.15 -24.64
N GLY A 618 -23.89 22.56 -24.23
CA GLY A 618 -22.83 23.24 -23.47
C GLY A 618 -22.88 23.06 -21.94
N ASP A 619 -23.92 22.43 -21.39
CA ASP A 619 -23.94 22.01 -19.99
C ASP A 619 -23.20 20.66 -19.84
N HIS A 620 -22.01 20.68 -19.23
CA HIS A 620 -21.22 19.48 -18.95
C HIS A 620 -21.37 18.97 -17.51
N ARG A 621 -22.09 19.71 -16.67
CA ARG A 621 -22.31 19.33 -15.28
C ARG A 621 -23.54 18.46 -15.16
N THR A 622 -24.60 18.70 -15.91
CA THR A 622 -25.84 17.93 -15.77
C THR A 622 -25.89 16.73 -16.73
N GLY A 623 -26.14 15.53 -16.20
CA GLY A 623 -26.02 14.28 -16.97
C GLY A 623 -27.27 13.39 -16.97
N THR A 624 -27.54 12.77 -18.11
CA THR A 624 -28.65 11.82 -18.32
C THR A 624 -28.45 10.53 -17.51
N ARG A 625 -27.20 10.07 -17.35
CA ARG A 625 -26.88 8.89 -16.56
C ARG A 625 -27.04 9.14 -15.06
N GLU A 626 -26.76 10.34 -14.60
CA GLU A 626 -26.94 10.75 -13.22
C GLU A 626 -28.41 10.95 -12.87
N LEU A 627 -29.23 11.44 -13.82
CA LEU A 627 -30.69 11.34 -13.70
C LEU A 627 -31.17 9.89 -13.59
N ALA A 628 -30.60 8.97 -14.37
CA ALA A 628 -30.95 7.56 -14.31
C ALA A 628 -30.57 6.93 -12.96
N ARG A 629 -29.43 7.30 -12.36
CA ARG A 629 -29.05 6.87 -11.00
C ARG A 629 -29.99 7.43 -9.93
N VAL A 630 -30.40 8.68 -10.05
CA VAL A 630 -31.41 9.26 -9.14
C VAL A 630 -32.75 8.52 -9.25
N LEU A 631 -33.16 8.15 -10.47
CA LEU A 631 -34.34 7.29 -10.68
C LEU A 631 -34.17 5.92 -10.02
N GLU A 632 -33.02 5.25 -10.20
CA GLU A 632 -32.72 3.96 -9.55
C GLU A 632 -32.88 4.06 -8.03
N GLN A 633 -32.33 5.11 -7.42
CA GLN A 633 -32.42 5.34 -5.98
C GLN A 633 -33.86 5.68 -5.54
N ALA A 634 -34.61 6.46 -6.31
CA ALA A 634 -36.01 6.77 -6.02
C ALA A 634 -36.89 5.52 -6.04
N VAL A 635 -36.68 4.62 -7.01
CA VAL A 635 -37.38 3.33 -7.11
C VAL A 635 -37.03 2.42 -5.94
N ALA A 636 -35.75 2.33 -5.57
CA ALA A 636 -35.32 1.54 -4.43
C ALA A 636 -35.86 2.07 -3.08
N THR A 637 -36.03 3.40 -2.97
CA THR A 637 -36.52 4.08 -1.75
C THR A 637 -38.04 3.94 -1.57
N ALA A 638 -38.82 3.99 -2.66
CA ALA A 638 -40.28 3.91 -2.62
C ALA A 638 -40.85 2.83 -3.57
N PRO A 639 -40.46 1.55 -3.41
CA PRO A 639 -40.79 0.50 -4.37
C PRO A 639 -42.29 0.24 -4.48
N GLU A 640 -43.06 0.36 -3.40
CA GLU A 640 -44.53 0.21 -3.41
C GLU A 640 -45.23 1.14 -4.39
N ARG A 641 -44.69 2.36 -4.54
CA ARG A 641 -45.23 3.38 -5.41
C ARG A 641 -44.80 3.17 -6.86
N TRP A 642 -43.50 2.97 -7.08
CA TRP A 642 -42.92 2.87 -8.41
C TRP A 642 -43.22 1.54 -9.11
N LEU A 643 -43.45 0.48 -8.34
CA LEU A 643 -43.79 -0.84 -8.83
C LEU A 643 -45.29 -1.12 -8.81
N ALA A 644 -46.16 -0.15 -8.54
CA ALA A 644 -47.62 -0.35 -8.55
C ALA A 644 -48.18 -0.70 -9.94
N ALA A 645 -47.52 -0.24 -11.01
CA ALA A 645 -47.84 -0.54 -12.40
C ALA A 645 -46.55 -0.56 -13.25
N PRO A 646 -45.71 -1.60 -13.11
CA PRO A 646 -44.33 -1.59 -13.61
C PRO A 646 -44.26 -1.53 -15.15
N GLY A 647 -45.14 -2.25 -15.84
CA GLY A 647 -45.22 -2.22 -17.31
C GLY A 647 -45.67 -0.87 -17.89
N GLU A 648 -46.53 -0.13 -17.18
CA GLU A 648 -46.92 1.21 -17.59
C GLU A 648 -45.79 2.21 -17.33
N THR A 649 -45.15 2.12 -16.17
CA THR A 649 -44.02 2.97 -15.78
C THR A 649 -42.85 2.84 -16.75
N ALA A 650 -42.45 1.60 -17.11
CA ALA A 650 -41.38 1.36 -18.08
C ALA A 650 -41.69 1.96 -19.46
N ARG A 651 -42.93 1.80 -19.97
CA ARG A 651 -43.38 2.41 -21.24
C ARG A 651 -43.39 3.94 -21.19
N ARG A 652 -43.63 4.53 -20.03
CA ARG A 652 -43.60 5.98 -19.83
C ARG A 652 -42.19 6.54 -19.76
N LEU A 653 -41.26 5.82 -19.13
CA LEU A 653 -39.83 6.16 -19.10
C LEU A 653 -39.23 6.12 -20.51
N HIS A 654 -39.68 5.18 -21.35
CA HIS A 654 -39.36 5.04 -22.77
C HIS A 654 -37.89 4.71 -23.07
N GLU A 655 -36.91 5.42 -22.54
CA GLU A 655 -35.51 5.19 -22.91
C GLU A 655 -34.90 3.96 -22.22
N PRO A 656 -34.18 3.08 -22.94
CA PRO A 656 -33.62 1.85 -22.37
C PRO A 656 -32.75 2.08 -21.14
N MET A 657 -31.95 3.15 -21.11
CA MET A 657 -31.12 3.51 -19.96
C MET A 657 -31.97 3.76 -18.70
N TYR A 658 -33.07 4.52 -18.81
CA TYR A 658 -33.95 4.77 -17.67
C TYR A 658 -34.70 3.50 -17.25
N ILE A 659 -35.11 2.66 -18.21
CA ILE A 659 -35.72 1.35 -17.93
C ILE A 659 -34.71 0.43 -17.20
N ALA A 660 -33.45 0.41 -17.61
CA ALA A 660 -32.40 -0.36 -16.96
C ALA A 660 -32.21 0.03 -15.49
N HIS A 661 -32.10 1.34 -15.23
CA HIS A 661 -31.95 1.87 -13.87
C HIS A 661 -33.23 1.70 -13.02
N PHE A 662 -34.41 1.76 -13.62
CA PHE A 662 -35.67 1.37 -12.98
C PHE A 662 -35.66 -0.10 -12.52
N LEU A 663 -35.21 -1.03 -13.38
CA LEU A 663 -35.09 -2.45 -13.03
C LEU A 663 -34.01 -2.71 -11.96
N ARG A 664 -32.89 -2.00 -11.99
CA ARG A 664 -31.86 -2.08 -10.93
C ARG A 664 -32.41 -1.65 -9.58
N GLY A 665 -33.17 -0.54 -9.54
CA GLY A 665 -33.84 -0.08 -8.33
C GLY A 665 -34.83 -1.12 -7.79
N ALA A 666 -35.58 -1.76 -8.69
CA ALA A 666 -36.48 -2.86 -8.33
C ALA A 666 -35.71 -4.08 -7.77
N ALA A 667 -34.58 -4.47 -8.40
CA ALA A 667 -33.74 -5.56 -7.93
C ALA A 667 -33.14 -5.28 -6.54
N ILE A 668 -32.73 -4.04 -6.26
CA ILE A 668 -32.27 -3.59 -4.93
C ILE A 668 -33.39 -3.75 -3.89
N ALA A 669 -34.60 -3.31 -4.21
CA ALA A 669 -35.75 -3.44 -3.32
C ALA A 669 -36.09 -4.91 -2.99
N ILE A 670 -36.03 -5.79 -4.00
CA ILE A 670 -36.26 -7.24 -3.83
C ILE A 670 -35.21 -7.87 -2.92
N LYS A 671 -33.92 -7.52 -3.11
CA LYS A 671 -32.82 -7.97 -2.22
C LYS A 671 -32.98 -7.48 -0.78
N ALA A 672 -33.57 -6.30 -0.60
CA ALA A 672 -33.92 -5.76 0.72
C ALA A 672 -35.18 -6.40 1.34
N GLY A 673 -35.80 -7.39 0.67
CA GLY A 673 -36.97 -8.11 1.15
C GLY A 673 -38.31 -7.38 0.94
N THR A 674 -38.32 -6.30 0.14
CA THR A 674 -39.55 -5.56 -0.18
C THR A 674 -40.06 -6.00 -1.54
N ILE A 675 -41.19 -6.73 -1.57
CA ILE A 675 -41.82 -7.21 -2.80
C ILE A 675 -43.26 -6.70 -2.85
N PRO A 676 -43.48 -5.47 -3.36
CA PRO A 676 -44.78 -4.83 -3.23
C PRO A 676 -45.67 -4.99 -4.47
N VAL A 677 -45.38 -5.95 -5.37
CA VAL A 677 -46.06 -6.09 -6.67
C VAL A 677 -46.32 -7.54 -7.04
N ASP A 678 -47.32 -7.75 -7.90
CA ASP A 678 -47.49 -8.99 -8.66
C ASP A 678 -46.25 -9.23 -9.55
N VAL A 679 -45.58 -10.36 -9.31
CA VAL A 679 -44.38 -10.78 -10.04
C VAL A 679 -44.66 -10.91 -11.54
N ASP A 680 -45.88 -11.29 -11.94
CA ASP A 680 -46.24 -11.41 -13.35
C ASP A 680 -46.27 -10.05 -14.07
N GLU A 681 -46.65 -8.96 -13.38
CA GLU A 681 -46.61 -7.62 -13.97
C GLU A 681 -45.19 -7.09 -14.12
N LEU A 682 -44.33 -7.35 -13.14
CA LEU A 682 -42.93 -6.96 -13.18
C LEU A 682 -42.16 -7.71 -14.28
N LEU A 683 -42.42 -9.02 -14.44
CA LEU A 683 -41.87 -9.82 -15.54
C LEU A 683 -42.45 -9.41 -16.90
N GLY A 684 -43.61 -8.75 -16.96
CA GLY A 684 -44.10 -8.09 -18.17
C GLY A 684 -43.17 -6.98 -18.69
N VAL A 685 -42.33 -6.39 -17.85
CA VAL A 685 -41.28 -5.43 -18.28
C VAL A 685 -40.12 -6.15 -18.96
N VAL A 686 -39.80 -7.38 -18.55
CA VAL A 686 -38.78 -8.21 -19.20
C VAL A 686 -39.20 -8.56 -20.63
N GLU A 687 -40.47 -8.91 -20.82
CA GLU A 687 -41.06 -9.14 -22.15
C GLU A 687 -40.96 -7.89 -23.03
N LEU A 688 -41.28 -6.71 -22.48
CA LEU A 688 -41.14 -5.43 -23.18
C LEU A 688 -39.70 -5.23 -23.69
N ILE A 689 -38.70 -5.45 -22.85
CA ILE A 689 -37.28 -5.31 -23.21
C ILE A 689 -36.89 -6.32 -24.30
N GLY A 690 -37.38 -7.56 -24.20
CA GLY A 690 -37.09 -8.62 -25.18
C GLY A 690 -37.59 -8.31 -26.59
N THR A 691 -38.65 -7.50 -26.72
CA THR A 691 -39.19 -7.10 -28.03
C THR A 691 -38.50 -5.89 -28.66
N ALA A 692 -37.66 -5.16 -27.91
CA ALA A 692 -37.01 -3.91 -28.33
C ALA A 692 -37.93 -3.00 -29.18
N PRO A 693 -39.12 -2.62 -28.67
CA PRO A 693 -40.26 -2.17 -29.47
C PRO A 693 -40.07 -0.81 -30.18
N TRP A 694 -39.03 -0.06 -29.82
CA TRP A 694 -38.67 1.22 -30.46
C TRP A 694 -37.15 1.41 -30.51
N VAL A 695 -36.71 2.32 -31.39
CA VAL A 695 -35.31 2.71 -31.53
C VAL A 695 -34.94 3.69 -30.40
N PRO A 696 -33.84 3.46 -29.65
CA PRO A 696 -33.40 4.37 -28.58
C PRO A 696 -33.11 5.78 -29.12
N GLU A 697 -33.54 6.81 -28.39
CA GLU A 697 -33.25 8.20 -28.78
C GLU A 697 -31.86 8.62 -28.28
N PRO A 698 -31.07 9.39 -29.06
CA PRO A 698 -29.85 10.00 -28.55
C PRO A 698 -30.18 11.03 -27.46
N LEU A 699 -29.78 10.77 -26.22
CA LEU A 699 -30.05 11.67 -25.09
C LEU A 699 -28.90 12.65 -24.80
N GLY A 700 -27.78 12.52 -25.51
CA GLY A 700 -26.59 13.36 -25.41
C GLY A 700 -25.73 13.33 -26.68
N GLU A 701 -24.56 13.97 -26.63
CA GLU A 701 -23.66 14.12 -27.79
C GLU A 701 -22.64 12.98 -27.91
N ARG A 702 -22.43 12.19 -26.85
CA ARG A 702 -21.43 11.11 -26.79
C ARG A 702 -22.04 9.82 -26.23
N ASP A 703 -21.50 8.67 -26.64
CA ASP A 703 -21.99 7.33 -26.26
C ASP A 703 -21.81 6.97 -24.76
N TRP A 704 -21.13 7.81 -23.97
CA TRP A 704 -21.07 7.67 -22.51
C TRP A 704 -22.17 8.45 -21.78
N ASP A 705 -22.89 9.36 -22.46
CA ASP A 705 -24.00 10.10 -21.86
C ASP A 705 -25.27 9.22 -21.79
N PHE A 706 -25.46 8.32 -22.77
CA PHE A 706 -26.67 7.51 -22.91
C PHE A 706 -26.36 6.16 -23.53
N ASP A 707 -27.29 5.22 -23.37
CA ASP A 707 -27.16 3.89 -23.97
C ASP A 707 -27.84 3.89 -25.35
N SER A 708 -27.05 3.72 -26.41
CA SER A 708 -27.54 3.70 -27.80
C SER A 708 -28.22 2.38 -28.20
N THR A 709 -28.30 1.41 -27.29
CA THR A 709 -28.88 0.07 -27.52
C THR A 709 -29.71 -0.39 -26.33
N TRP A 710 -30.48 -1.47 -26.53
CA TRP A 710 -31.24 -2.13 -25.45
C TRP A 710 -30.39 -3.06 -24.57
N LEU A 711 -29.10 -3.26 -24.88
CA LEU A 711 -28.23 -4.22 -24.17
C LEU A 711 -28.12 -3.95 -22.66
N PRO A 712 -27.97 -2.70 -22.17
CA PRO A 712 -27.91 -2.45 -20.73
C PRO A 712 -29.24 -2.74 -20.01
N ALA A 713 -30.38 -2.52 -20.67
CA ALA A 713 -31.70 -2.88 -20.16
C ALA A 713 -31.88 -4.39 -20.11
N GLN A 714 -31.39 -5.11 -21.12
CA GLN A 714 -31.37 -6.57 -21.14
C GLN A 714 -30.51 -7.15 -20.00
N ALA A 715 -29.32 -6.58 -19.75
CA ALA A 715 -28.49 -6.96 -18.63
C ALA A 715 -29.19 -6.71 -17.27
N ALA A 716 -29.82 -5.55 -17.10
CA ALA A 716 -30.59 -5.24 -15.89
C ALA A 716 -31.80 -6.17 -15.71
N ALA A 717 -32.44 -6.64 -16.79
CA ALA A 717 -33.50 -7.63 -16.74
C ALA A 717 -33.00 -9.02 -16.29
N LEU A 718 -31.82 -9.44 -16.75
CA LEU A 718 -31.17 -10.66 -16.28
C LEU A 718 -30.80 -10.57 -14.79
N ASP A 719 -30.28 -9.42 -14.34
CA ASP A 719 -29.97 -9.16 -12.93
C ASP A 719 -31.23 -9.19 -12.04
N LEU A 720 -32.37 -8.70 -12.55
CA LEU A 720 -33.65 -8.79 -11.88
C LEU A 720 -34.11 -10.25 -11.75
N ILE A 721 -34.03 -11.04 -12.83
CA ILE A 721 -34.37 -12.47 -12.82
C ILE A 721 -33.51 -13.22 -11.79
N GLU A 722 -32.19 -12.97 -11.77
CA GLU A 722 -31.27 -13.54 -10.78
C GLU A 722 -31.67 -13.14 -9.35
N SER A 723 -32.04 -11.87 -9.13
CA SER A 723 -32.47 -11.37 -7.81
C SER A 723 -33.76 -12.02 -7.32
N LEU A 724 -34.74 -12.23 -8.21
CA LEU A 724 -35.98 -12.96 -7.90
C LEU A 724 -35.69 -14.42 -7.50
N ALA A 725 -34.72 -15.05 -8.17
CA ALA A 725 -34.28 -16.41 -7.85
C ALA A 725 -33.55 -16.49 -6.50
N ASP A 726 -32.60 -15.60 -6.25
CA ASP A 726 -31.79 -15.57 -5.03
C ASP A 726 -32.63 -15.28 -3.78
N CYS A 727 -33.67 -14.45 -3.92
CA CYS A 727 -34.60 -14.12 -2.84
C CYS A 727 -35.79 -15.11 -2.73
N SER A 728 -35.78 -16.21 -3.51
CA SER A 728 -36.84 -17.24 -3.51
C SER A 728 -38.26 -16.70 -3.74
N VAL A 729 -38.39 -15.62 -4.53
CA VAL A 729 -39.69 -14.99 -4.87
C VAL A 729 -40.44 -15.80 -5.92
N GLY A 730 -39.72 -16.44 -6.85
CA GLY A 730 -40.29 -17.19 -7.97
C GLY A 730 -40.64 -16.32 -9.18
N TYR A 731 -41.26 -16.92 -10.20
CA TYR A 731 -41.57 -16.28 -11.50
C TYR A 731 -43.06 -16.27 -11.86
N GLY A 732 -43.93 -16.55 -10.89
CA GLY A 732 -45.38 -16.58 -11.10
C GLY A 732 -45.79 -17.54 -12.23
N THR A 733 -46.71 -17.09 -13.09
CA THR A 733 -47.18 -17.87 -14.26
C THR A 733 -46.27 -17.70 -15.48
N ARG A 734 -45.30 -16.79 -15.43
CA ARG A 734 -44.40 -16.41 -16.54
C ARG A 734 -43.07 -17.15 -16.57
N VAL A 735 -42.97 -18.32 -15.92
CA VAL A 735 -41.72 -19.11 -15.88
C VAL A 735 -41.20 -19.45 -17.28
N ASP A 736 -42.07 -19.82 -18.21
CA ASP A 736 -41.67 -20.16 -19.59
C ASP A 736 -41.20 -18.92 -20.36
N ASP A 737 -41.82 -17.75 -20.12
CA ASP A 737 -41.41 -16.47 -20.73
C ASP A 737 -40.03 -16.03 -20.26
N VAL A 738 -39.70 -16.25 -18.98
CA VAL A 738 -38.37 -15.99 -18.41
C VAL A 738 -37.32 -16.85 -19.11
N TRP A 739 -37.59 -18.15 -19.28
CA TRP A 739 -36.67 -19.05 -19.97
C TRP A 739 -36.54 -18.72 -21.46
N ALA A 740 -37.62 -18.30 -22.12
CA ALA A 740 -37.57 -17.82 -23.50
C ALA A 740 -36.72 -16.53 -23.63
N PHE A 741 -36.84 -15.60 -22.67
CA PHE A 741 -36.02 -14.39 -22.63
C PHE A 741 -34.53 -14.71 -22.43
N ILE A 742 -34.20 -15.61 -21.50
CA ILE A 742 -32.81 -16.07 -21.27
C ILE A 742 -32.24 -16.70 -22.54
N ASP A 743 -32.98 -17.59 -23.22
CA ASP A 743 -32.51 -18.22 -24.47
C ASP A 743 -32.30 -17.20 -25.59
N ALA A 744 -33.22 -16.25 -25.75
CA ALA A 744 -33.10 -15.18 -26.74
C ALA A 744 -31.88 -14.29 -26.48
N ALA A 745 -31.67 -13.89 -25.22
CA ALA A 745 -30.52 -13.07 -24.82
C ALA A 745 -29.18 -13.78 -25.06
N ALA A 746 -29.12 -15.08 -24.76
CA ALA A 746 -27.93 -15.89 -24.98
C ALA A 746 -27.58 -16.10 -26.47
N ARG A 747 -28.55 -15.93 -27.37
CA ARG A 747 -28.40 -16.13 -28.82
C ARG A 747 -28.27 -14.83 -29.61
N ASP A 748 -28.19 -13.67 -28.94
CA ASP A 748 -28.11 -12.38 -29.60
C ASP A 748 -26.77 -12.21 -30.38
N PRO A 749 -26.80 -12.03 -31.71
CA PRO A 749 -25.59 -11.87 -32.52
C PRO A 749 -24.81 -10.58 -32.23
N PHE A 750 -25.40 -9.58 -31.56
CA PHE A 750 -24.76 -8.31 -31.23
C PHE A 750 -24.02 -8.29 -29.87
N ALA A 751 -24.05 -9.40 -29.12
CA ALA A 751 -23.45 -9.55 -27.79
C ALA A 751 -21.90 -9.52 -27.73
N ARG A 752 -21.21 -9.46 -28.89
CA ARG A 752 -19.75 -9.68 -29.01
C ARG A 752 -18.87 -8.47 -28.66
N ALA A 753 -19.45 -7.29 -28.42
CA ALA A 753 -18.69 -6.08 -28.14
C ALA A 753 -18.64 -5.78 -26.63
N GLY A 754 -17.47 -5.92 -25.99
CA GLY A 754 -17.25 -5.50 -24.60
C GLY A 754 -15.94 -6.01 -23.99
N ILE A 755 -15.22 -5.08 -23.32
CA ILE A 755 -14.03 -5.21 -22.45
C ILE A 755 -13.09 -6.40 -22.75
N THR A 756 -11.90 -6.11 -23.26
CA THR A 756 -10.77 -7.06 -23.31
C THR A 756 -10.11 -7.15 -21.94
N GLY A 757 -9.97 -8.37 -21.40
CA GLY A 757 -9.24 -8.64 -20.16
C GLY A 757 -8.58 -10.02 -20.19
N ASP A 758 -7.60 -10.25 -19.32
CA ASP A 758 -6.79 -11.47 -19.30
C ASP A 758 -7.54 -12.70 -18.75
N ASP A 759 -8.58 -12.49 -17.93
CA ASP A 759 -9.41 -13.56 -17.35
C ASP A 759 -10.73 -13.78 -18.15
N PRO A 760 -10.94 -14.98 -18.75
CA PRO A 760 -12.12 -15.26 -19.56
C PRO A 760 -13.46 -15.12 -18.84
N LEU A 761 -13.54 -15.40 -17.53
CA LEU A 761 -14.79 -15.29 -16.78
C LEU A 761 -15.17 -13.82 -16.55
N THR A 762 -14.19 -12.97 -16.24
CA THR A 762 -14.38 -11.52 -16.11
C THR A 762 -14.93 -10.92 -17.40
N VAL A 763 -14.39 -11.33 -18.55
CA VAL A 763 -14.92 -10.93 -19.87
C VAL A 763 -16.34 -11.48 -20.06
N ALA A 764 -16.59 -12.73 -19.68
CA ALA A 764 -17.90 -13.38 -19.85
C ALA A 764 -19.02 -12.69 -19.06
N LEU A 765 -18.74 -12.17 -17.87
CA LEU A 765 -19.73 -11.46 -17.06
C LEU A 765 -20.17 -10.12 -17.65
N ASN A 766 -19.36 -9.55 -18.54
CA ASN A 766 -19.62 -8.26 -19.18
C ASN A 766 -20.25 -8.38 -20.58
N ARG A 767 -20.46 -9.60 -21.09
CA ARG A 767 -21.14 -9.86 -22.36
C ARG A 767 -22.56 -10.38 -22.11
N SER A 768 -23.54 -9.88 -22.86
CA SER A 768 -24.94 -10.24 -22.68
C SER A 768 -25.23 -11.72 -22.93
N ASP A 769 -24.54 -12.33 -23.92
CA ASP A 769 -24.72 -13.74 -24.28
C ASP A 769 -24.31 -14.69 -23.14
N THR A 770 -23.11 -14.49 -22.60
CA THR A 770 -22.59 -15.31 -21.49
C THR A 770 -23.14 -14.90 -20.13
N ARG A 771 -23.60 -13.66 -19.93
CA ARG A 771 -24.39 -13.24 -18.76
C ARG A 771 -25.74 -13.95 -18.72
N ALA A 772 -26.37 -14.19 -19.86
CA ALA A 772 -27.60 -14.99 -19.93
C ALA A 772 -27.36 -16.46 -19.54
N LEU A 773 -26.27 -17.09 -20.02
CA LEU A 773 -25.88 -18.43 -19.56
C LEU A 773 -25.59 -18.46 -18.05
N TRP A 774 -24.88 -17.46 -17.52
CA TRP A 774 -24.66 -17.32 -16.08
C TRP A 774 -26.00 -17.30 -15.34
N THR A 775 -26.93 -16.45 -15.78
CA THR A 775 -28.26 -16.32 -15.19
C THR A 775 -29.01 -17.65 -15.23
N ALA A 776 -29.00 -18.37 -16.36
CA ALA A 776 -29.61 -19.71 -16.49
C ALA A 776 -29.09 -20.69 -15.42
N LEU A 777 -27.77 -20.74 -15.23
CA LEU A 777 -27.13 -21.60 -14.24
C LEU A 777 -27.47 -21.18 -12.80
N GLN A 778 -27.53 -19.88 -12.51
CA GLN A 778 -27.92 -19.39 -11.19
C GLN A 778 -29.37 -19.71 -10.85
N VAL A 779 -30.28 -19.53 -11.82
CA VAL A 779 -31.69 -19.90 -11.67
C VAL A 779 -31.84 -21.39 -11.38
N VAL A 780 -31.14 -22.26 -12.13
CA VAL A 780 -31.15 -23.72 -11.92
C VAL A 780 -30.56 -24.11 -10.57
N ARG A 781 -29.54 -23.38 -10.08
CA ARG A 781 -28.95 -23.61 -8.76
C ARG A 781 -29.95 -23.37 -7.62
N ARG A 782 -30.77 -22.33 -7.74
CA ARG A 782 -31.64 -21.82 -6.66
C ARG A 782 -33.07 -22.37 -6.69
N ASN A 783 -33.56 -22.77 -7.85
CA ASN A 783 -34.97 -23.07 -8.05
C ASN A 783 -35.24 -24.59 -8.12
N GLU A 784 -36.17 -25.10 -7.31
CA GLU A 784 -36.61 -26.51 -7.36
C GLU A 784 -37.46 -26.82 -8.60
N GLN A 785 -37.90 -25.79 -9.35
CA GLN A 785 -38.71 -25.91 -10.56
C GLN A 785 -37.87 -26.24 -11.80
N ARG A 786 -37.35 -27.47 -11.85
CA ARG A 786 -36.67 -28.07 -13.00
C ARG A 786 -37.67 -28.56 -14.05
N GLY A 787 -38.42 -27.63 -14.63
CA GLY A 787 -39.38 -27.93 -15.70
C GLY A 787 -38.70 -28.43 -16.99
N PRO A 788 -39.41 -29.14 -17.88
CA PRO A 788 -38.86 -29.61 -19.16
C PRO A 788 -38.31 -28.48 -20.04
N VAL A 789 -38.99 -27.32 -20.07
CA VAL A 789 -38.59 -26.13 -20.85
C VAL A 789 -37.26 -25.57 -20.34
N ALA A 790 -37.14 -25.39 -19.02
CA ALA A 790 -35.92 -24.91 -18.37
C ALA A 790 -34.70 -25.79 -18.71
N MET A 791 -34.87 -27.10 -18.63
CA MET A 791 -33.79 -28.05 -18.94
C MET A 791 -33.45 -28.07 -20.43
N GLN A 792 -34.44 -27.96 -21.32
CA GLN A 792 -34.21 -27.88 -22.77
C GLN A 792 -33.42 -26.61 -23.14
N VAL A 793 -33.77 -25.46 -22.57
CA VAL A 793 -33.03 -24.22 -22.78
C VAL A 793 -31.60 -24.36 -22.26
N LEU A 794 -31.42 -24.79 -21.01
CA LEU A 794 -30.09 -24.98 -20.42
C LEU A 794 -29.20 -25.91 -21.27
N GLU A 795 -29.73 -27.05 -21.72
CA GLU A 795 -29.02 -27.97 -22.60
C GLU A 795 -28.61 -27.30 -23.93
N GLY A 796 -29.52 -26.52 -24.52
CA GLY A 796 -29.25 -25.75 -25.72
C GLY A 796 -28.11 -24.74 -25.54
N LEU A 797 -28.09 -24.02 -24.42
CA LEU A 797 -27.05 -23.04 -24.11
C LEU A 797 -25.70 -23.70 -23.80
N LEU A 798 -25.71 -24.81 -23.08
CA LEU A 798 -24.50 -25.61 -22.84
C LEU A 798 -23.92 -26.14 -24.15
N ALA A 799 -24.77 -26.64 -25.05
CA ALA A 799 -24.35 -27.10 -26.38
C ALA A 799 -23.78 -25.97 -27.24
N LEU A 800 -24.37 -24.77 -27.20
CA LEU A 800 -23.83 -23.58 -27.87
C LEU A 800 -22.43 -23.23 -27.36
N GLY A 801 -22.24 -23.21 -26.04
CA GLY A 801 -20.94 -22.93 -25.44
C GLY A 801 -19.87 -23.95 -25.82
N LEU A 802 -20.25 -25.23 -25.93
CA LEU A 802 -19.34 -26.30 -26.40
C LEU A 802 -19.03 -26.21 -27.89
N ALA A 803 -19.97 -25.75 -28.72
CA ALA A 803 -19.74 -25.59 -30.16
C ALA A 803 -18.88 -24.37 -30.51
N ALA A 804 -18.80 -23.36 -29.63
CA ALA A 804 -17.98 -22.17 -29.83
C ALA A 804 -16.47 -22.49 -29.77
N ALA A 805 -15.70 -21.86 -30.67
CA ALA A 805 -14.25 -22.04 -30.82
C ALA A 805 -13.47 -20.75 -30.50
N GLY A 806 -12.15 -20.87 -30.31
CA GLY A 806 -11.26 -19.74 -30.04
C GLY A 806 -11.65 -18.97 -28.77
N GLN A 807 -11.48 -17.65 -28.78
CA GLN A 807 -11.72 -16.79 -27.63
C GLN A 807 -13.18 -16.81 -27.15
N ASP A 808 -14.15 -16.81 -28.07
CA ASP A 808 -15.57 -16.95 -27.72
C ASP A 808 -15.83 -18.29 -27.02
N GLY A 809 -15.23 -19.38 -27.53
CA GLY A 809 -15.30 -20.69 -26.89
C GLY A 809 -14.77 -20.68 -25.45
N ALA A 810 -13.66 -19.96 -25.21
CA ALA A 810 -13.03 -19.88 -23.88
C ALA A 810 -13.91 -19.10 -22.90
N ILE A 811 -14.50 -17.98 -23.33
CA ILE A 811 -15.40 -17.13 -22.53
C ILE A 811 -16.65 -17.93 -22.11
N TRP A 812 -17.28 -18.64 -23.06
CA TRP A 812 -18.45 -19.49 -22.77
C TRP A 812 -18.09 -20.63 -21.81
N ARG A 813 -16.99 -21.34 -22.06
CA ARG A 813 -16.56 -22.45 -21.20
C ARG A 813 -16.12 -21.99 -19.81
N ALA A 814 -15.63 -20.76 -19.64
CA ALA A 814 -15.31 -20.22 -18.33
C ALA A 814 -16.56 -20.11 -17.42
N VAL A 815 -17.70 -19.67 -17.97
CA VAL A 815 -18.98 -19.64 -17.24
C VAL A 815 -19.43 -21.05 -16.85
N ILE A 816 -19.34 -22.00 -17.78
CA ILE A 816 -19.68 -23.41 -17.53
C ILE A 816 -18.76 -24.00 -16.46
N ALA A 817 -17.45 -23.77 -16.58
CA ALA A 817 -16.43 -24.27 -15.66
C ALA A 817 -16.62 -23.76 -14.24
N ALA A 818 -16.94 -22.47 -14.07
CA ALA A 818 -17.26 -21.87 -12.77
C ALA A 818 -18.54 -22.47 -12.12
N HIS A 819 -19.36 -23.18 -12.88
CA HIS A 819 -20.65 -23.73 -12.45
C HIS A 819 -20.79 -25.24 -12.61
N PHE A 820 -19.68 -25.98 -12.83
CA PHE A 820 -19.74 -27.44 -13.02
C PHE A 820 -20.54 -28.17 -11.94
N ARG A 821 -20.45 -27.74 -10.68
CA ARG A 821 -21.24 -28.31 -9.57
C ARG A 821 -22.75 -28.22 -9.81
N VAL A 822 -23.20 -27.07 -10.30
CA VAL A 822 -24.62 -26.85 -10.62
C VAL A 822 -25.01 -27.72 -11.81
N THR A 823 -24.18 -27.77 -12.85
CA THR A 823 -24.41 -28.60 -14.02
C THR A 823 -24.52 -30.09 -13.67
N VAL A 824 -23.62 -30.61 -12.83
CA VAL A 824 -23.64 -31.99 -12.35
C VAL A 824 -24.85 -32.25 -11.43
N ALA A 825 -25.20 -31.30 -10.56
CA ALA A 825 -26.39 -31.43 -9.70
C ALA A 825 -27.71 -31.41 -10.48
N ALA A 826 -27.74 -30.71 -11.62
CA ALA A 826 -28.87 -30.72 -12.55
C ALA A 826 -28.87 -31.98 -13.43
N ARG A 827 -27.69 -32.42 -13.88
CA ARG A 827 -27.47 -33.56 -14.79
C ARG A 827 -26.21 -34.33 -14.40
N PRO A 828 -26.33 -35.40 -13.59
CA PRO A 828 -25.18 -36.14 -13.06
C PRO A 828 -24.19 -36.64 -14.12
N ASP A 829 -24.69 -37.13 -15.26
CA ASP A 829 -23.86 -37.74 -16.31
C ASP A 829 -23.33 -36.72 -17.34
N TRP A 830 -23.62 -35.43 -17.18
CA TRP A 830 -23.34 -34.43 -18.21
C TRP A 830 -21.83 -34.23 -18.44
N LEU A 831 -21.03 -34.22 -17.38
CA LEU A 831 -19.57 -34.09 -17.51
C LEU A 831 -18.98 -35.30 -18.23
N ASP A 832 -19.42 -36.52 -17.89
CA ASP A 832 -18.93 -37.75 -18.55
C ASP A 832 -19.27 -37.77 -20.04
N ALA A 833 -20.48 -37.33 -20.39
CA ALA A 833 -20.95 -37.27 -21.78
C ALA A 833 -20.28 -36.18 -22.62
N ASN A 834 -19.73 -35.12 -22.00
CA ASN A 834 -19.16 -33.96 -22.71
C ASN A 834 -17.67 -33.73 -22.43
N GLN A 835 -17.00 -34.70 -21.80
CA GLN A 835 -15.63 -34.54 -21.33
C GLN A 835 -14.63 -34.23 -22.46
N ASP A 836 -14.84 -34.81 -23.64
CA ASP A 836 -13.96 -34.60 -24.80
C ASP A 836 -14.19 -33.20 -25.39
N ALA A 837 -15.44 -32.77 -25.53
CA ALA A 837 -15.78 -31.43 -26.01
C ALA A 837 -15.32 -30.30 -25.06
N LEU A 838 -15.22 -30.59 -23.76
CA LEU A 838 -14.76 -29.64 -22.74
C LEU A 838 -13.24 -29.55 -22.65
N PHE A 839 -12.55 -30.68 -22.64
CA PHE A 839 -11.12 -30.74 -22.27
C PHE A 839 -10.20 -31.19 -23.40
N GLU A 840 -10.73 -31.86 -24.43
CA GLU A 840 -9.97 -32.37 -25.58
C GLU A 840 -10.67 -32.01 -26.91
N PRO A 841 -11.07 -30.73 -27.13
CA PRO A 841 -11.77 -30.39 -28.36
C PRO A 841 -10.85 -30.60 -29.57
N GLU A 842 -11.31 -31.38 -30.55
CA GLU A 842 -10.51 -31.96 -31.65
C GLU A 842 -9.64 -30.94 -32.43
N ASN A 843 -10.01 -29.66 -32.41
CA ASN A 843 -9.37 -28.61 -33.19
C ASN A 843 -8.72 -27.48 -32.35
N ASP A 844 -8.78 -27.52 -31.01
CA ASP A 844 -8.26 -26.43 -30.15
C ASP A 844 -7.81 -26.91 -28.74
N PRO A 845 -6.63 -27.54 -28.62
CA PRO A 845 -6.15 -28.02 -27.31
C PRO A 845 -5.99 -26.92 -26.25
N GLU A 846 -5.79 -25.66 -26.66
CA GLU A 846 -5.65 -24.54 -25.72
C GLU A 846 -6.97 -24.22 -25.02
N LEU A 847 -8.09 -24.39 -25.73
CA LEU A 847 -9.44 -24.23 -25.20
C LEU A 847 -9.75 -25.24 -24.08
N GLY A 848 -9.34 -26.50 -24.27
CA GLY A 848 -9.47 -27.54 -23.25
C GLY A 848 -8.67 -27.24 -21.98
N ARG A 849 -7.44 -26.75 -22.17
CA ARG A 849 -6.58 -26.27 -21.07
C ARG A 849 -7.21 -25.09 -20.33
N SER A 850 -7.66 -24.05 -21.05
CA SER A 850 -8.28 -22.85 -20.46
C SER A 850 -9.55 -23.20 -19.66
N THR A 851 -10.33 -24.17 -20.14
CA THR A 851 -11.52 -24.69 -19.45
C THR A 851 -11.16 -25.35 -18.14
N LEU A 852 -10.12 -26.19 -18.12
CA LEU A 852 -9.64 -26.81 -16.89
C LEU A 852 -9.11 -25.77 -15.90
N GLU A 853 -8.26 -24.85 -16.35
CA GLU A 853 -7.68 -23.82 -15.47
C GLU A 853 -8.76 -22.89 -14.89
N SER A 854 -9.79 -22.54 -15.69
CA SER A 854 -10.97 -21.83 -15.18
C SER A 854 -11.73 -22.64 -14.13
N ALA A 855 -11.84 -23.96 -14.32
CA ALA A 855 -12.51 -24.83 -13.35
C ALA A 855 -11.74 -24.93 -12.04
N LEU A 856 -10.40 -24.99 -12.10
CA LEU A 856 -9.54 -25.03 -10.92
C LEU A 856 -9.66 -23.73 -10.11
N LYS A 857 -9.53 -22.59 -10.79
CA LYS A 857 -9.57 -21.24 -10.19
C LYS A 857 -10.91 -20.86 -9.58
N TRP A 858 -12.01 -21.05 -10.32
CA TRP A 858 -13.30 -20.45 -9.97
C TRP A 858 -14.23 -21.36 -9.15
N ASN A 859 -13.79 -22.59 -8.82
CA ASN A 859 -14.56 -23.48 -7.95
C ASN A 859 -13.96 -23.49 -6.53
N PRO A 860 -14.62 -22.86 -5.54
CA PRO A 860 -14.09 -22.72 -4.18
C PRO A 860 -13.99 -24.04 -3.40
N GLN A 861 -14.54 -25.13 -3.93
CA GLN A 861 -14.38 -26.47 -3.38
C GLN A 861 -14.02 -27.43 -4.51
N PRO A 862 -12.92 -28.19 -4.38
CA PRO A 862 -12.47 -29.14 -5.40
C PRO A 862 -13.57 -30.11 -5.84
N LEU A 863 -13.63 -30.34 -7.14
CA LEU A 863 -14.56 -31.28 -7.77
C LEU A 863 -13.92 -32.68 -7.82
N PRO A 864 -14.45 -33.69 -7.10
CA PRO A 864 -13.90 -35.05 -7.12
C PRO A 864 -13.84 -35.65 -8.53
N TRP A 865 -14.78 -35.25 -9.40
CA TRP A 865 -14.82 -35.72 -10.79
C TRP A 865 -13.56 -35.30 -11.57
N ILE A 866 -13.11 -34.05 -11.45
CA ILE A 866 -11.91 -33.53 -12.13
C ILE A 866 -10.68 -34.28 -11.62
N LEU A 867 -10.56 -34.46 -10.29
CA LEU A 867 -9.42 -35.14 -9.70
C LEU A 867 -9.29 -36.59 -10.17
N ARG A 868 -10.41 -37.30 -10.36
CA ARG A 868 -10.42 -38.70 -10.82
C ARG A 868 -10.18 -38.84 -12.33
N HIS A 869 -10.79 -37.99 -13.16
CA HIS A 869 -10.80 -38.17 -14.62
C HIS A 869 -9.79 -37.30 -15.38
N ARG A 870 -9.24 -36.26 -14.76
CA ARG A 870 -8.30 -35.30 -15.39
C ARG A 870 -6.99 -35.13 -14.60
N ARG A 871 -6.52 -36.23 -14.02
CA ARG A 871 -5.33 -36.26 -13.15
C ARG A 871 -4.08 -35.72 -13.84
N ARG A 872 -3.83 -36.13 -15.08
CA ARG A 872 -2.59 -35.74 -15.79
C ARG A 872 -2.59 -34.25 -16.06
N GLU A 873 -3.74 -33.70 -16.39
CA GLU A 873 -3.96 -32.31 -16.74
C GLU A 873 -3.90 -31.43 -15.49
N VAL A 874 -4.43 -31.88 -14.35
CA VAL A 874 -4.29 -31.22 -13.04
C VAL A 874 -2.83 -31.15 -12.61
N LEU A 875 -2.09 -32.27 -12.69
CA LEU A 875 -0.65 -32.29 -12.40
C LEU A 875 0.14 -31.37 -13.35
N ALA A 876 -0.23 -31.32 -14.63
CA ALA A 876 0.38 -30.42 -15.60
C ALA A 876 0.05 -28.95 -15.34
N ALA A 877 -1.17 -28.63 -14.88
CA ALA A 877 -1.56 -27.29 -14.47
C ALA A 877 -0.76 -26.82 -13.24
N ALA A 878 -0.60 -27.69 -12.24
CA ALA A 878 0.26 -27.41 -11.08
C ALA A 878 1.72 -27.13 -11.50
N ARG A 879 2.27 -27.89 -12.46
CA ARG A 879 3.62 -27.65 -13.01
C ARG A 879 3.78 -26.32 -13.71
N ARG A 880 2.73 -25.84 -14.41
CA ARG A 880 2.73 -24.53 -15.07
C ARG A 880 2.49 -23.38 -14.11
N GLY A 881 2.18 -23.67 -12.85
CA GLY A 881 1.86 -22.68 -11.83
C GLY A 881 0.46 -22.09 -11.95
N ALA A 882 -0.47 -22.76 -12.64
CA ALA A 882 -1.87 -22.34 -12.73
C ALA A 882 -2.48 -22.10 -11.34
N GLU A 883 -3.38 -21.12 -11.25
CA GLU A 883 -4.09 -20.77 -10.02
C GLU A 883 -4.85 -21.99 -9.49
N ASP A 884 -4.71 -22.26 -8.19
CA ASP A 884 -5.27 -23.40 -7.44
C ASP A 884 -4.94 -24.83 -7.94
N GLY A 885 -4.16 -24.98 -9.02
CA GLY A 885 -3.78 -26.30 -9.52
C GLY A 885 -3.01 -27.14 -8.51
N LEU A 886 -2.13 -26.51 -7.72
CA LEU A 886 -1.41 -27.18 -6.63
C LEU A 886 -2.32 -27.55 -5.46
N GLU A 887 -3.32 -26.72 -5.14
CA GLU A 887 -4.30 -27.01 -4.09
C GLU A 887 -5.13 -28.25 -4.45
N TYR A 888 -5.53 -28.39 -5.72
CA TYR A 888 -6.20 -29.59 -6.20
C TYR A 888 -5.33 -30.84 -6.09
N VAL A 889 -4.03 -30.77 -6.39
CA VAL A 889 -3.10 -31.89 -6.21
C VAL A 889 -3.03 -32.32 -4.75
N LEU A 890 -2.93 -31.35 -3.82
CA LEU A 890 -2.90 -31.61 -2.38
C LEU A 890 -4.23 -32.17 -1.87
N VAL A 891 -5.36 -31.68 -2.35
CA VAL A 891 -6.68 -32.23 -2.00
C VAL A 891 -6.82 -33.67 -2.49
N GLY A 892 -6.35 -33.97 -3.71
CA GLY A 892 -6.28 -35.33 -4.21
C GLY A 892 -5.46 -36.26 -3.30
N HIS A 893 -4.35 -35.75 -2.75
CA HIS A 893 -3.53 -36.47 -1.78
C HIS A 893 -4.26 -36.69 -0.44
N LEU A 894 -4.82 -35.63 0.14
CA LEU A 894 -5.53 -35.67 1.43
C LEU A 894 -6.81 -36.53 1.37
N TRP A 895 -7.43 -36.65 0.20
CA TRP A 895 -8.55 -37.56 -0.06
C TRP A 895 -8.13 -38.98 -0.45
N GLN A 896 -6.82 -39.27 -0.47
CA GLN A 896 -6.26 -40.57 -0.83
C GLN A 896 -6.70 -41.07 -2.22
N LEU A 897 -6.82 -40.15 -3.20
CA LEU A 897 -7.18 -40.51 -4.57
C LEU A 897 -5.99 -41.12 -5.35
N ASP A 898 -6.28 -42.10 -6.19
CA ASP A 898 -5.27 -42.84 -6.96
C ASP A 898 -4.41 -41.92 -7.85
N GLY A 899 -3.10 -41.93 -7.60
CA GLY A 899 -2.10 -41.15 -8.36
C GLY A 899 -1.88 -39.72 -7.88
N TYR A 900 -2.30 -39.40 -6.64
CA TYR A 900 -1.88 -38.20 -5.90
C TYR A 900 -1.07 -38.57 -4.65
N GLY A 901 -0.28 -39.64 -4.73
CA GLY A 901 0.57 -40.06 -3.62
C GLY A 901 1.73 -39.09 -3.36
N ALA A 902 2.42 -39.30 -2.24
CA ALA A 902 3.61 -38.52 -1.91
C ALA A 902 4.71 -38.64 -2.98
N GLN A 903 4.79 -39.76 -3.69
CA GLN A 903 5.76 -39.95 -4.78
C GLN A 903 5.48 -39.06 -5.98
N GLU A 904 4.21 -38.88 -6.36
CA GLU A 904 3.82 -37.97 -7.43
C GLU A 904 4.10 -36.50 -7.06
N ILE A 905 3.85 -36.12 -5.81
CA ILE A 905 4.18 -34.80 -5.28
C ILE A 905 5.71 -34.60 -5.26
N LEU A 906 6.49 -35.57 -4.80
CA LEU A 906 7.96 -35.49 -4.84
C LEU A 906 8.49 -35.39 -6.28
N ALA A 907 7.87 -36.09 -7.23
CA ALA A 907 8.20 -35.96 -8.65
C ALA A 907 7.87 -34.57 -9.20
N LEU A 908 6.76 -33.95 -8.74
CA LEU A 908 6.42 -32.57 -9.06
C LEU A 908 7.47 -31.60 -8.51
N LEU A 909 7.85 -31.73 -7.24
CA LEU A 909 8.85 -30.88 -6.61
C LEU A 909 10.22 -31.01 -7.29
N ARG A 910 10.67 -32.22 -7.62
CA ARG A 910 11.95 -32.44 -8.33
C ARG A 910 12.00 -31.80 -9.71
N ALA A 911 10.85 -31.59 -10.36
CA ALA A 911 10.78 -30.96 -11.67
C ALA A 911 10.90 -29.42 -11.59
N ASP A 912 10.45 -28.82 -10.49
CA ASP A 912 10.48 -27.37 -10.28
C ASP A 912 10.58 -27.02 -8.78
N SER A 913 11.73 -26.48 -8.38
CA SER A 913 12.00 -26.05 -7.00
C SER A 913 11.14 -24.87 -6.54
N GLY A 914 10.57 -24.08 -7.47
CA GLY A 914 9.67 -22.96 -7.15
C GLY A 914 8.32 -23.39 -6.59
N ILE A 915 7.95 -24.68 -6.74
CA ILE A 915 6.69 -25.24 -6.24
C ILE A 915 6.76 -25.52 -4.72
N THR A 916 7.94 -25.86 -4.19
CA THR A 916 8.10 -26.27 -2.78
C THR A 916 7.55 -25.25 -1.76
N PRO A 917 7.84 -23.93 -1.85
CA PRO A 917 7.27 -22.97 -0.91
C PRO A 917 5.75 -22.85 -1.05
N ARG A 918 5.22 -22.78 -2.28
CA ARG A 918 3.76 -22.75 -2.54
C ARG A 918 3.06 -23.97 -1.98
N LEU A 919 3.69 -25.14 -2.04
CA LEU A 919 3.15 -26.39 -1.50
C LEU A 919 2.98 -26.31 0.02
N GLY A 920 4.00 -25.81 0.73
CA GLY A 920 3.93 -25.63 2.18
C GLY A 920 2.82 -24.67 2.59
N GLU A 921 2.65 -23.57 1.85
CA GLU A 921 1.57 -22.60 2.06
C GLU A 921 0.18 -23.23 1.84
N SER A 922 -0.03 -23.85 0.68
CA SER A 922 -1.31 -24.50 0.36
C SER A 922 -1.65 -25.63 1.33
N LEU A 923 -0.65 -26.43 1.74
CA LEU A 923 -0.84 -27.48 2.74
C LEU A 923 -1.25 -26.88 4.10
N GLY A 924 -0.59 -25.80 4.55
CA GLY A 924 -0.95 -25.10 5.78
C GLY A 924 -2.38 -24.56 5.77
N ARG A 925 -2.83 -23.99 4.63
CA ARG A 925 -4.22 -23.53 4.45
C ARG A 925 -5.22 -24.68 4.51
N LEU A 926 -4.93 -25.80 3.85
CA LEU A 926 -5.81 -26.97 3.79
C LEU A 926 -5.95 -27.68 5.15
N LEU A 927 -4.91 -27.66 5.99
CA LEU A 927 -4.94 -28.29 7.31
C LEU A 927 -5.46 -27.36 8.44
N ARG A 928 -5.76 -26.10 8.12
CA ARG A 928 -6.28 -25.14 9.10
C ARG A 928 -7.64 -25.60 9.63
N GLY A 929 -7.74 -25.86 10.93
CA GLY A 929 -8.98 -26.28 11.59
C GLY A 929 -9.44 -27.71 11.23
N VAL A 930 -8.55 -28.51 10.65
CA VAL A 930 -8.78 -29.94 10.35
C VAL A 930 -8.15 -30.77 11.47
N ASP A 931 -8.77 -31.90 11.83
CA ASP A 931 -8.30 -32.86 12.84
C ASP A 931 -8.31 -34.30 12.29
N GLY A 932 -7.62 -35.22 12.96
CA GLY A 932 -7.67 -36.67 12.67
C GLY A 932 -6.83 -37.11 11.47
N GLU A 933 -7.32 -38.12 10.74
CA GLU A 933 -6.58 -38.84 9.68
C GLU A 933 -6.02 -37.91 8.58
N VAL A 934 -6.72 -36.82 8.26
CA VAL A 934 -6.27 -35.86 7.25
C VAL A 934 -5.01 -35.11 7.68
N ASN A 935 -4.87 -34.79 8.98
CA ASN A 935 -3.63 -34.20 9.50
C ASN A 935 -2.47 -35.19 9.48
N ASP A 936 -2.73 -36.46 9.84
CA ASP A 936 -1.70 -37.50 9.83
C ASP A 936 -1.12 -37.70 8.42
N LEU A 937 -1.97 -37.63 7.39
CA LEU A 937 -1.53 -37.65 5.98
C LEU A 937 -0.69 -36.42 5.64
N GLY A 938 -1.12 -35.22 6.03
CA GLY A 938 -0.36 -33.98 5.81
C GLY A 938 1.02 -33.98 6.51
N VAL A 939 1.08 -34.48 7.74
CA VAL A 939 2.33 -34.64 8.51
C VAL A 939 3.24 -35.67 7.85
N SER A 940 2.70 -36.81 7.41
CA SER A 940 3.46 -37.84 6.70
C SER A 940 4.04 -37.32 5.37
N LEU A 941 3.27 -36.51 4.62
CA LEU A 941 3.77 -35.85 3.43
C LEU A 941 4.93 -34.89 3.75
N TRP A 942 4.79 -34.07 4.79
CA TRP A 942 5.85 -33.15 5.22
C TRP A 942 7.13 -33.88 5.63
N GLU A 943 7.01 -34.97 6.39
CA GLU A 943 8.14 -35.84 6.76
C GLU A 943 8.85 -36.40 5.53
N GLN A 944 8.10 -36.95 4.56
CA GLN A 944 8.66 -37.50 3.33
C GLN A 944 9.35 -36.44 2.45
N ILE A 945 8.87 -35.19 2.46
CA ILE A 945 9.53 -34.08 1.75
C ILE A 945 10.86 -33.71 2.43
N LEU A 946 10.90 -33.66 3.76
CA LEU A 946 12.13 -33.40 4.52
C LEU A 946 13.16 -34.52 4.33
N ASP A 947 12.72 -35.78 4.37
CA ASP A 947 13.58 -36.95 4.20
C ASP A 947 14.13 -37.11 2.77
N ALA A 948 13.45 -36.52 1.78
CA ALA A 948 13.93 -36.51 0.40
C ALA A 948 15.13 -35.57 0.18
N GLU A 949 15.46 -34.70 1.16
CA GLU A 949 16.62 -33.79 1.15
C GLU A 949 16.81 -33.05 -0.18
N LEU A 950 15.72 -32.53 -0.75
CA LEU A 950 15.72 -31.94 -2.10
C LEU A 950 16.63 -30.70 -2.21
N GLY A 951 16.99 -30.07 -1.09
CA GLY A 951 17.77 -28.84 -1.05
C GLY A 951 17.02 -27.61 -1.58
N HIS A 952 15.68 -27.69 -1.64
CA HIS A 952 14.80 -26.61 -2.10
C HIS A 952 14.47 -25.64 -0.97
N ASP A 953 13.98 -24.45 -1.33
CA ASP A 953 13.40 -23.50 -0.38
C ASP A 953 12.08 -24.06 0.21
N MET A 954 12.04 -24.30 1.52
CA MET A 954 10.85 -24.79 2.23
C MET A 954 10.16 -23.70 3.07
N SER A 955 10.42 -22.43 2.77
CA SER A 955 9.93 -21.29 3.54
C SER A 955 8.41 -21.28 3.76
N GLY A 956 7.61 -21.66 2.77
CA GLY A 956 6.14 -21.67 2.88
C GLY A 956 5.56 -22.67 3.88
N PHE A 957 6.35 -23.63 4.39
CA PHE A 957 5.89 -24.55 5.44
C PHE A 957 5.65 -23.86 6.79
N GLY A 958 6.05 -22.60 6.97
CA GLY A 958 5.69 -21.83 8.17
C GLY A 958 4.17 -21.59 8.33
N TRP A 959 3.38 -21.70 7.24
CA TRP A 959 1.91 -21.68 7.31
C TRP A 959 1.31 -22.82 8.14
N LEU A 960 2.06 -23.91 8.37
CA LEU A 960 1.64 -25.01 9.26
C LEU A 960 1.58 -24.60 10.74
N ALA A 961 2.02 -23.40 11.11
CA ALA A 961 1.79 -22.85 12.45
C ALA A 961 0.30 -22.88 12.84
N GLU A 962 -0.61 -22.66 11.90
CA GLU A 962 -2.06 -22.64 12.14
C GLU A 962 -2.76 -24.00 12.06
N ALA A 963 -2.02 -25.08 11.74
CA ALA A 963 -2.54 -26.43 11.77
C ALA A 963 -2.59 -26.94 13.22
N CYS A 964 -3.57 -26.46 14.00
CA CYS A 964 -3.72 -26.76 15.43
C CYS A 964 -3.93 -28.25 15.74
N GLY A 965 -4.47 -29.02 14.78
CA GLY A 965 -4.68 -30.47 14.96
C GLY A 965 -3.41 -31.31 14.82
N ILE A 966 -2.25 -30.73 14.48
CA ILE A 966 -0.95 -31.41 14.53
C ILE A 966 -0.43 -31.37 15.96
N ALA A 967 -0.06 -32.53 16.52
CA ALA A 967 0.51 -32.62 17.86
C ALA A 967 1.77 -31.77 18.01
N ASP A 968 1.81 -30.94 19.05
CA ASP A 968 2.86 -29.95 19.31
C ASP A 968 4.29 -30.51 19.23
N GLY A 969 4.54 -31.69 19.80
CA GLY A 969 5.86 -32.32 19.72
C GLY A 969 6.29 -32.69 18.30
N ALA A 970 5.37 -33.18 17.47
CA ALA A 970 5.65 -33.49 16.07
C ALA A 970 5.82 -32.20 15.25
N TRP A 971 4.91 -31.25 15.44
CA TRP A 971 4.97 -29.94 14.79
C TRP A 971 6.30 -29.21 15.07
N CYS A 972 6.69 -29.11 16.34
CA CYS A 972 7.91 -28.39 16.73
C CYS A 972 9.17 -29.04 16.15
N ARG A 973 9.24 -30.39 16.17
CA ARG A 973 10.36 -31.15 15.59
C ARG A 973 10.47 -30.93 14.09
N LEU A 974 9.36 -31.05 13.35
CA LEU A 974 9.35 -30.89 11.90
C LEU A 974 9.60 -29.44 11.47
N THR A 975 9.07 -28.48 12.24
CA THR A 975 9.32 -27.06 12.00
C THR A 975 10.80 -26.71 12.21
N LEU A 976 11.43 -27.23 13.27
CA LEU A 976 12.87 -27.05 13.49
C LEU A 976 13.71 -27.66 12.37
N ARG A 977 13.37 -28.88 11.92
CA ARG A 977 14.03 -29.50 10.75
C ARG A 977 13.88 -28.65 9.50
N THR A 978 12.70 -28.10 9.28
CA THR A 978 12.40 -27.26 8.11
C THR A 978 13.14 -25.92 8.15
N ALA A 979 13.17 -25.26 9.32
CA ALA A 979 13.91 -24.02 9.52
C ALA A 979 15.41 -24.22 9.22
N ARG A 980 16.01 -25.30 9.74
CA ARG A 980 17.41 -25.66 9.45
C ARG A 980 17.69 -26.02 8.00
N ALA A 981 16.70 -26.59 7.31
CA ALA A 981 16.79 -26.90 5.89
C ALA A 981 16.58 -25.66 4.99
N THR A 982 16.11 -24.53 5.55
CA THR A 982 15.70 -23.33 4.81
C THR A 982 16.52 -22.11 5.21
N PRO A 983 17.68 -21.86 4.57
CA PRO A 983 18.58 -20.76 4.94
C PRO A 983 17.96 -19.35 4.80
N THR A 984 16.89 -19.23 4.02
CA THR A 984 16.13 -18.00 3.76
C THR A 984 15.11 -17.67 4.85
N GLY A 985 14.92 -18.54 5.83
CA GLY A 985 13.91 -18.39 6.87
C GLY A 985 12.52 -18.88 6.45
N LEU A 986 11.64 -19.03 7.42
CA LEU A 986 10.25 -19.46 7.19
C LEU A 986 9.33 -18.26 6.94
N ASP A 987 8.34 -18.46 6.07
CA ASP A 987 7.14 -17.61 6.05
C ASP A 987 6.46 -17.67 7.41
N TRP A 988 5.71 -16.61 7.75
CA TRP A 988 4.91 -16.61 8.97
C TRP A 988 5.73 -16.91 10.24
N SER A 989 7.03 -16.58 10.23
CA SER A 989 7.95 -16.86 11.34
C SER A 989 7.49 -16.26 12.66
N SER A 990 6.78 -15.13 12.64
CA SER A 990 6.12 -14.56 13.82
C SER A 990 5.03 -15.47 14.40
N ARG A 991 4.19 -16.11 13.58
CA ARG A 991 3.16 -17.08 14.01
C ARG A 991 3.77 -18.42 14.44
N VAL A 992 4.84 -18.85 13.78
CA VAL A 992 5.62 -20.02 14.23
C VAL A 992 6.19 -19.74 15.63
N ALA A 993 6.77 -18.56 15.85
CA ALA A 993 7.31 -18.16 17.15
C ALA A 993 6.21 -18.04 18.22
N GLU A 994 5.05 -17.46 17.87
CA GLU A 994 3.88 -17.38 18.76
C GLU A 994 3.43 -18.77 19.23
N ARG A 995 3.27 -19.72 18.30
CA ARG A 995 2.90 -21.11 18.63
C ARG A 995 3.97 -21.79 19.48
N ALA A 996 5.25 -21.66 19.13
CA ALA A 996 6.34 -22.22 19.92
C ALA A 996 6.41 -21.62 21.33
N ALA A 997 6.15 -20.32 21.48
CA ALA A 997 6.15 -19.63 22.76
C ALA A 997 4.99 -20.05 23.67
N ALA A 998 3.84 -20.43 23.10
CA ALA A 998 2.69 -20.96 23.83
C ALA A 998 2.91 -22.39 24.37
N MET A 999 3.91 -23.12 23.87
CA MET A 999 4.28 -24.45 24.35
C MET A 999 5.12 -24.39 25.63
N THR A 1000 5.27 -25.52 26.32
CA THR A 1000 6.21 -25.63 27.45
C THR A 1000 7.64 -25.54 26.97
N ALA A 1001 8.48 -24.76 27.67
CA ALA A 1001 9.89 -24.59 27.33
C ALA A 1001 10.65 -25.91 27.31
N SER A 1002 11.38 -26.14 26.22
CA SER A 1002 12.18 -27.32 25.95
C SER A 1002 13.40 -26.95 25.10
N GLU A 1003 14.40 -27.83 24.99
CA GLU A 1003 15.55 -27.62 24.10
C GLU A 1003 15.10 -27.41 22.64
N THR A 1004 14.09 -28.15 22.18
CA THR A 1004 13.57 -28.03 20.80
C THR A 1004 12.89 -26.69 20.55
N THR A 1005 12.09 -26.17 21.51
CA THR A 1005 11.40 -24.88 21.33
C THR A 1005 12.40 -23.72 21.42
N LEU A 1006 13.38 -23.80 22.32
CA LEU A 1006 14.48 -22.82 22.39
C LEU A 1006 15.32 -22.81 21.11
N ALA A 1007 15.66 -23.99 20.57
CA ALA A 1007 16.38 -24.10 19.31
C ALA A 1007 15.56 -23.54 18.14
N LEU A 1008 14.25 -23.83 18.07
CA LEU A 1008 13.39 -23.28 17.02
C LEU A 1008 13.32 -21.75 17.07
N LEU A 1009 13.12 -21.18 18.26
CA LEU A 1009 13.08 -19.72 18.43
C LEU A 1009 14.44 -19.07 18.08
N ASP A 1010 15.57 -19.72 18.39
CA ASP A 1010 16.89 -19.27 17.96
C ASP A 1010 17.02 -19.23 16.43
N GLU A 1011 16.57 -20.27 15.72
CA GLU A 1011 16.57 -20.29 14.26
C GLU A 1011 15.70 -19.14 13.68
N LEU A 1012 14.51 -18.91 14.23
CA LEU A 1012 13.59 -17.87 13.74
C LEU A 1012 14.13 -16.44 13.98
N VAL A 1013 14.82 -16.21 15.11
CA VAL A 1013 15.43 -14.91 15.44
C VAL A 1013 16.68 -14.64 14.59
N ARG A 1014 17.46 -15.68 14.29
CA ARG A 1014 18.71 -15.57 13.51
C ARG A 1014 18.47 -15.55 12.00
N HIS A 1015 17.41 -16.20 11.53
CA HIS A 1015 17.06 -16.33 10.12
C HIS A 1015 15.64 -15.82 9.82
N PRO A 1016 15.33 -14.53 10.11
CA PRO A 1016 14.03 -13.99 9.77
C PRO A 1016 13.93 -13.84 8.26
N ARG A 1017 12.85 -14.36 7.66
CA ARG A 1017 12.58 -14.15 6.23
C ARG A 1017 12.32 -12.67 5.92
N ARG A 1018 11.68 -11.96 6.86
CA ARG A 1018 11.32 -10.55 6.78
C ARG A 1018 11.77 -9.82 8.05
N PRO A 1019 12.34 -8.61 7.96
CA PRO A 1019 12.87 -7.89 9.14
C PRO A 1019 11.85 -7.70 10.27
N TRP A 1020 10.59 -7.40 9.96
CA TRP A 1020 9.53 -7.20 10.95
C TRP A 1020 9.08 -8.50 11.64
N ASP A 1021 9.14 -9.64 10.94
CA ASP A 1021 8.83 -10.94 11.55
C ASP A 1021 9.91 -11.35 12.56
N GLY A 1022 11.17 -10.97 12.31
CA GLY A 1022 12.27 -11.17 13.24
C GLY A 1022 12.07 -10.46 14.58
N TYR A 1023 11.56 -9.22 14.56
CA TYR A 1023 11.26 -8.49 15.80
C TYR A 1023 10.16 -9.17 16.62
N ARG A 1024 9.02 -9.53 15.99
CA ARG A 1024 7.92 -10.23 16.69
C ARG A 1024 8.33 -11.62 17.18
N ALA A 1025 9.10 -12.36 16.37
CA ALA A 1025 9.63 -13.65 16.79
C ALA A 1025 10.54 -13.50 18.02
N ALA A 1026 11.32 -12.41 18.08
CA ALA A 1026 12.18 -12.11 19.21
C ALA A 1026 11.41 -11.71 20.48
N GLU A 1027 10.27 -11.00 20.37
CA GLU A 1027 9.38 -10.74 21.51
C GLU A 1027 8.79 -12.04 22.11
N HIS A 1028 8.33 -12.94 21.24
CA HIS A 1028 7.86 -14.27 21.65
C HIS A 1028 8.99 -15.10 22.25
N ALA A 1029 10.18 -15.04 21.67
CA ALA A 1029 11.36 -15.71 22.20
C ALA A 1029 11.78 -15.19 23.57
N LEU A 1030 11.74 -13.88 23.80
CA LEU A 1030 12.02 -13.26 25.11
C LEU A 1030 11.03 -13.77 26.17
N THR A 1031 9.74 -13.78 25.83
CA THR A 1031 8.68 -14.30 26.71
C THR A 1031 8.92 -15.76 27.06
N HIS A 1032 9.21 -16.60 26.06
CA HIS A 1032 9.46 -18.03 26.25
C HIS A 1032 10.75 -18.30 27.04
N LEU A 1033 11.80 -17.53 26.78
CA LEU A 1033 13.08 -17.63 27.49
C LEU A 1033 12.92 -17.25 28.98
N SER A 1034 12.09 -16.25 29.29
CA SER A 1034 11.73 -15.89 30.66
C SER A 1034 10.93 -16.97 31.41
N ALA A 1035 10.33 -17.92 30.70
CA ALA A 1035 9.58 -19.05 31.26
C ALA A 1035 10.44 -20.31 31.46
N ALA A 1036 11.67 -20.36 30.91
CA ALA A 1036 12.59 -21.48 31.09
C ALA A 1036 13.04 -21.60 32.56
N ARG A 1037 13.12 -22.82 33.09
CA ARG A 1037 13.46 -23.09 34.50
C ARG A 1037 14.43 -24.26 34.64
N GLY A 1038 15.17 -24.27 35.75
CA GLY A 1038 15.98 -25.42 36.17
C GLY A 1038 17.09 -25.76 35.18
N PRO A 1039 17.24 -27.04 34.77
CA PRO A 1039 18.33 -27.48 33.88
C PRO A 1039 18.40 -26.75 32.54
N LEU A 1040 17.29 -26.20 32.05
CA LEU A 1040 17.23 -25.49 30.77
C LEU A 1040 18.10 -24.22 30.75
N LEU A 1041 18.34 -23.56 31.89
CA LEU A 1041 19.18 -22.37 31.94
C LEU A 1041 20.65 -22.66 31.62
N GLU A 1042 21.06 -23.92 31.79
CA GLU A 1042 22.43 -24.38 31.55
C GLU A 1042 22.61 -25.00 30.16
N THR A 1043 21.57 -25.03 29.32
CA THR A 1043 21.68 -25.61 27.97
C THR A 1043 22.30 -24.62 26.98
N PRO A 1044 23.02 -25.11 25.95
CA PRO A 1044 23.54 -24.26 24.87
C PRO A 1044 22.43 -23.48 24.15
N GLU A 1045 21.25 -24.07 23.96
CA GLU A 1045 20.12 -23.46 23.26
C GLU A 1045 19.63 -22.21 23.99
N TYR A 1046 19.52 -22.27 25.32
CA TYR A 1046 19.15 -21.11 26.14
C TYR A 1046 20.19 -19.99 26.00
N ARG A 1047 21.48 -20.32 26.17
CA ARG A 1047 22.57 -19.32 26.12
C ARG A 1047 22.70 -18.68 24.73
N ARG A 1048 22.55 -19.46 23.65
CA ARG A 1048 22.57 -18.95 22.26
C ARG A 1048 21.40 -18.03 21.97
N LEU A 1049 20.18 -18.40 22.37
CA LEU A 1049 19.00 -17.56 22.17
C LEU A 1049 19.11 -16.27 22.98
N HIS A 1050 19.52 -16.36 24.25
CA HIS A 1050 19.74 -15.19 25.10
C HIS A 1050 20.79 -14.25 24.50
N ALA A 1051 21.94 -14.77 24.04
CA ALA A 1051 22.97 -13.97 23.40
C ALA A 1051 22.45 -13.28 22.12
N ALA A 1052 21.69 -14.00 21.28
CA ALA A 1052 21.10 -13.45 20.06
C ALA A 1052 20.10 -12.31 20.32
N LEU A 1053 19.29 -12.42 21.39
CA LEU A 1053 18.35 -11.37 21.80
C LEU A 1053 19.09 -10.13 22.33
N VAL A 1054 20.13 -10.32 23.16
CA VAL A 1054 20.94 -9.21 23.68
C VAL A 1054 21.72 -8.49 22.59
N GLU A 1055 22.33 -9.20 21.63
CA GLU A 1055 23.04 -8.56 20.49
C GLU A 1055 22.10 -7.77 19.56
N ARG A 1056 20.79 -8.04 19.62
CA ARG A 1056 19.71 -7.32 18.92
C ARG A 1056 19.04 -6.24 19.76
N GLY A 1057 19.52 -5.98 20.98
CA GLY A 1057 19.04 -4.88 21.82
C GLY A 1057 17.76 -5.20 22.60
N LEU A 1058 17.33 -6.46 22.62
CA LEU A 1058 16.15 -6.92 23.35
C LEU A 1058 16.57 -7.41 24.74
N THR A 1059 16.77 -6.47 25.66
CA THR A 1059 17.14 -6.73 27.05
C THR A 1059 15.92 -6.62 27.96
N GLY A 1060 15.33 -7.77 28.33
CA GLY A 1060 14.18 -7.84 29.22
C GLY A 1060 14.08 -9.12 30.06
N VAL A 1061 15.19 -9.85 30.24
CA VAL A 1061 15.27 -11.06 31.09
C VAL A 1061 16.17 -10.80 32.28
#